data_AF-A0A7W8ILM3-F1
#
_entry.id   AF-A0A7W8ILM3-F1
#
_cell.length_a   1.000
_cell.length_b   1.000
_cell.length_c   1.000
_cell.angle_alpha   90.00
_cell.angle_beta   90.00
_cell.angle_gamma   90.00
#
_symmetry.space_group_name_H-M   'P 1'
#
loop_
_entity.id
_entity.type
_entity.pdbx_description
1 polymer ?
#
loop_
_entity_poly.entity_id
_entity_poly.type
_entity_poly.pdbx_seq_one_letter_code
_entity_poly.pdbx_strand_id
1 'polypeptide(L)'
;MRVNFDYIDRYPHYVFNWTGANRYRLMKEYFPADYARMQQYVAAGRWYPAGSSVEEGDVNLPSAEGIFRQILYGNEYFRKDFGKASAEYMLPDCFGFPASLPSILAHSGVKGFSTQKLNAQWQPAAKVGGPESPEQTPEGIPFNVGMWLGPDGKGVIAALNPGGYGSNVYTDISKEPTEQAAAAGPQLTSEERARLTPQQAAATARQRSLEQNWVKRIDLNGKITGVFADYHYVGTGDIGGATQESTVKLLEAIVTKSETVLPSPPRGPFAMGEAPTAQPSGSPVRVGEGPVHVVESAADQIFNDITPAMSSRLPSYKGDLELINHSAGSLTSQAYHKRWILKNELLADAAEKTSVAAAWMGGRAYPQQRLNEAWMLELAGHFHDTGAGTATPRSYEFAWNDDAIVGKQFAGILTDATEAIASGLDTDVSGVPIVIFNPLNIAREDIVEATVALPGGMPRAVRVNDSEGKEVPSQVADGKILFLASAPPVGYAVYSVSSAQASNSHSDLRVSGSSLENGRYRIKLNAGGDVASIEDKSLNKELLAAPIRLAISNDNPKVYPAWNMDFDQEQAEPRAYVAGPAQIRIKENGPVRVSLEVTRESEGSKFVQTVSLTAGDSGNRVEFGNAIDWKTLSANLKATFPLSATNENATYNWEIGTIERPNANERQFEVASHRWIDLSDKSGLFGTTVLTDYKNGSDKRSDNTLRLTLIRSPGIQPPANGRPSGYSDQANQDWGHHEFVFGLVGHAGDWRKAQTDWQAYRLNDPLIAFQTVKHKGELGKSFSLLHLNNSRIRVLALKKAEASDEIILRMVELDGKNAPDVHVSFAGPIVAAREVNAQEQPVGSADIGNGELRTSFTAYQPRTFALRLHPAPTKLSAVKSQPVSLPYDLAGASNDDTKTQNGGFDGTGNAMPAEMLPSKITYHDVGFNLAPAKTGQPNALVARGQTIELPQGHYTRIYILAASADGDQKASFQVDNAKVDLDIQDWTGFIGLWDTRLWKHTPEHDWAISANHAVWPPTDLQQREQRPVSPRYPEDYLGLQPGYIKPADLAWYASHQHTAEGLNEPYRYSYLFVYPIEVSGGAKTLKLPNNDKIRILAISSVDANPELDAAQSLYDTLNGTAPPNPAMKTAR
;
A
#
# COMPACT_ATOMS: atom_id res chain seq x y z
N MET A 1 -21.32 10.87 14.13
CA MET A 1 -20.35 11.39 15.12
C MET A 1 -21.02 12.27 16.19
N ARG A 2 -21.68 13.40 15.85
CA ARG A 2 -22.32 14.30 16.84
C ARG A 2 -23.32 13.63 17.81
N VAL A 3 -24.02 12.58 17.36
CA VAL A 3 -24.88 11.75 18.25
C VAL A 3 -24.07 11.13 19.42
N ASN A 4 -22.81 10.75 19.21
CA ASN A 4 -21.95 10.27 20.29
C ASN A 4 -21.63 11.38 21.30
N PHE A 5 -21.54 12.65 20.88
CA PHE A 5 -21.40 13.77 21.82
C PHE A 5 -22.62 13.87 22.73
N ASP A 6 -23.83 13.77 22.15
CA ASP A 6 -25.08 13.78 22.92
C ASP A 6 -25.17 12.58 23.88
N TYR A 7 -24.57 11.44 23.54
CA TYR A 7 -24.53 10.29 24.44
C TYR A 7 -23.52 10.47 25.56
N ILE A 8 -22.32 10.97 25.25
CA ILE A 8 -21.28 11.23 26.26
C ILE A 8 -21.77 12.24 27.31
N ASP A 9 -22.48 13.28 26.88
CA ASP A 9 -23.02 14.32 27.77
C ASP A 9 -24.15 13.80 28.67
N ARG A 10 -24.92 12.79 28.23
CA ARG A 10 -26.11 12.27 28.94
C ARG A 10 -25.85 11.03 29.79
N TYR A 11 -24.91 10.17 29.41
CA TYR A 11 -24.65 8.88 30.05
C TYR A 11 -23.23 8.85 30.62
N PRO A 12 -23.02 9.04 31.93
CA PRO A 12 -21.69 9.20 32.52
C PRO A 12 -20.70 8.04 32.35
N HIS A 13 -21.15 6.83 32.00
CA HIS A 13 -20.26 5.67 31.82
C HIS A 13 -19.99 5.31 30.36
N TYR A 14 -20.67 5.96 29.40
CA TYR A 14 -20.49 5.68 27.97
C TYR A 14 -19.08 6.01 27.49
N VAL A 15 -18.36 5.02 26.94
CA VAL A 15 -17.03 5.21 26.33
C VAL A 15 -17.10 4.87 24.85
N PHE A 16 -16.81 5.84 23.99
CA PHE A 16 -16.79 5.64 22.54
C PHE A 16 -15.38 5.33 22.03
N ASN A 17 -15.22 4.22 21.32
CA ASN A 17 -13.95 3.83 20.70
C ASN A 17 -14.00 4.16 19.20
N TRP A 18 -13.02 4.92 18.71
CA TRP A 18 -12.96 5.30 17.30
C TRP A 18 -11.54 5.10 16.75
N THR A 19 -11.45 4.22 15.76
CA THR A 19 -10.21 3.72 15.15
C THR A 19 -9.73 4.60 14.00
N GLY A 20 -8.44 4.49 13.67
CA GLY A 20 -7.84 5.11 12.49
C GLY A 20 -7.56 6.61 12.64
N ALA A 21 -6.28 6.97 12.83
CA ALA A 21 -5.85 8.36 12.97
C ALA A 21 -6.18 9.26 11.77
N ASN A 22 -6.28 8.71 10.56
CA ASN A 22 -6.64 9.48 9.37
C ASN A 22 -8.06 10.08 9.46
N ARG A 23 -9.01 9.40 10.13
CA ARG A 23 -10.36 9.94 10.35
C ARG A 23 -10.35 11.13 11.30
N TYR A 24 -9.48 11.11 12.32
CA TYR A 24 -9.24 12.26 13.19
C TYR A 24 -8.58 13.42 12.43
N ARG A 25 -7.62 13.13 11.54
CA ARG A 25 -7.00 14.13 10.66
C ARG A 25 -8.05 14.80 9.78
N LEU A 26 -8.91 14.03 9.10
CA LEU A 26 -9.99 14.55 8.27
C LEU A 26 -11.01 15.35 9.10
N MET A 27 -11.31 14.92 10.34
CA MET A 27 -12.17 15.69 11.24
C MET A 27 -11.55 17.01 11.66
N LYS A 28 -10.23 17.05 11.91
CA LYS A 28 -9.49 18.27 12.22
C LYS A 28 -9.49 19.26 11.05
N GLU A 29 -9.37 18.73 9.83
CA GLU A 29 -9.38 19.49 8.59
C GLU A 29 -10.78 20.04 8.27
N TYR A 30 -11.81 19.20 8.25
CA TYR A 30 -13.14 19.58 7.78
C TYR A 30 -14.11 20.06 8.86
N PHE A 31 -13.88 19.71 10.13
CA PHE A 31 -14.78 20.02 11.25
C PHE A 31 -13.99 20.46 12.50
N PRO A 32 -13.16 21.51 12.42
CA PRO A 32 -12.22 21.89 13.48
C PRO A 32 -12.90 22.18 14.84
N ALA A 33 -14.11 22.73 14.85
CA ALA A 33 -14.87 22.99 16.08
C ALA A 33 -15.31 21.68 16.77
N ASP A 34 -15.78 20.70 16.00
CA ASP A 34 -16.14 19.39 16.54
C ASP A 34 -14.89 18.63 17.00
N TYR A 35 -13.77 18.76 16.27
CA TYR A 35 -12.48 18.20 16.68
C TYR A 35 -12.05 18.73 18.05
N ALA A 36 -12.14 20.04 18.28
CA ALA A 36 -11.83 20.65 19.56
C ALA A 36 -12.74 20.15 20.69
N ARG A 37 -14.05 19.95 20.43
CA ARG A 37 -14.98 19.35 21.41
C ARG A 37 -14.63 17.89 21.68
N MET A 38 -14.34 17.10 20.64
CA MET A 38 -13.94 15.70 20.76
C MET A 38 -12.67 15.55 21.61
N GLN A 39 -11.68 16.43 21.46
CA GLN A 39 -10.47 16.44 22.31
C GLN A 39 -10.79 16.54 23.80
N GLN A 40 -11.84 17.27 24.19
CA GLN A 40 -12.28 17.36 25.59
C GLN A 40 -12.80 16.01 26.09
N TYR A 41 -13.54 15.27 25.27
CA TYR A 41 -14.00 13.92 25.59
C TYR A 41 -12.85 12.91 25.66
N VAL A 42 -11.82 13.07 24.81
CA VAL A 42 -10.61 12.25 24.90
C VAL A 42 -9.87 12.50 26.20
N ALA A 43 -9.68 13.77 26.59
CA ALA A 43 -9.07 14.14 27.86
C ALA A 43 -9.85 13.57 29.06
N ALA A 44 -11.19 13.57 28.99
CA ALA A 44 -12.08 13.00 29.99
C ALA A 44 -12.13 11.45 30.00
N GLY A 45 -11.51 10.77 29.03
CA GLY A 45 -11.54 9.31 28.91
C GLY A 45 -12.88 8.74 28.43
N ARG A 46 -13.73 9.58 27.82
CA ARG A 46 -15.06 9.21 27.32
C ARG A 46 -15.09 8.99 25.81
N TRP A 47 -14.02 9.40 25.14
CA TRP A 47 -13.70 9.09 23.76
C TRP A 47 -12.30 8.47 23.71
N TYR A 48 -12.13 7.35 23.02
CA TYR A 48 -10.87 6.63 22.95
C TYR A 48 -10.33 6.54 21.51
N PRO A 49 -9.11 7.03 21.25
CA PRO A 49 -8.39 6.79 20.00
C PRO A 49 -7.91 5.34 19.93
N ALA A 50 -8.70 4.49 19.27
CA ALA A 50 -8.53 3.04 19.27
C ALA A 50 -7.68 2.53 18.08
N GLY A 51 -7.24 1.28 18.17
CA GLY A 51 -6.72 0.50 17.04
C GLY A 51 -5.26 0.69 16.64
N SER A 52 -4.52 1.67 17.20
CA SER A 52 -3.10 1.88 16.93
C SER A 52 -2.74 1.99 15.45
N SER A 53 -3.58 2.59 14.60
CA SER A 53 -3.35 2.60 13.15
C SER A 53 -3.69 3.94 12.51
N VAL A 54 -3.12 4.21 11.32
CA VAL A 54 -3.55 5.33 10.47
C VAL A 54 -4.95 5.04 9.92
N GLU A 55 -5.17 3.82 9.42
CA GLU A 55 -6.46 3.29 8.99
C GLU A 55 -6.68 1.85 9.45
N GLU A 56 -7.92 1.36 9.37
CA GLU A 56 -8.21 -0.08 9.47
C GLU A 56 -7.82 -0.78 8.16
N GLY A 57 -6.52 -0.93 7.95
CA GLY A 57 -5.95 -1.42 6.69
C GLY A 57 -6.03 -2.93 6.52
N ASP A 58 -6.07 -3.38 5.26
CA ASP A 58 -5.73 -4.75 4.88
C ASP A 58 -4.30 -5.08 5.35
N VAL A 59 -4.07 -6.34 5.73
CA VAL A 59 -2.79 -6.82 6.27
C VAL A 59 -2.19 -7.96 5.45
N ASN A 60 -2.84 -8.38 4.35
CA ASN A 60 -2.32 -9.39 3.43
C ASN A 60 -1.54 -8.74 2.28
N LEU A 61 -1.98 -7.56 1.83
CA LEU A 61 -1.38 -6.79 0.74
C LEU A 61 -0.09 -6.07 1.12
N PRO A 62 -0.06 -5.17 2.12
CA PRO A 62 1.10 -4.29 2.33
C PRO A 62 2.33 -5.05 2.81
N SER A 63 3.50 -4.45 2.62
CA SER A 63 4.73 -4.95 3.23
C SER A 63 4.67 -4.91 4.76
N ALA A 64 5.56 -5.65 5.41
CA ALA A 64 5.73 -5.56 6.86
C ALA A 64 6.08 -4.12 7.30
N GLU A 65 6.84 -3.38 6.48
CA GLU A 65 7.14 -1.97 6.75
C GLU A 65 5.89 -1.09 6.67
N GLY A 66 5.03 -1.28 5.67
CA GLY A 66 3.74 -0.60 5.59
C GLY A 66 2.88 -0.77 6.85
N ILE A 67 2.81 -1.99 7.40
CA ILE A 67 2.09 -2.25 8.66
C ILE A 67 2.79 -1.61 9.86
N PHE A 68 4.13 -1.62 9.91
CA PHE A 68 4.84 -0.87 10.95
C PHE A 68 4.56 0.64 10.87
N ARG A 69 4.44 1.21 9.67
CA ARG A 69 4.09 2.63 9.47
C ARG A 69 2.65 2.95 9.85
N GLN A 70 1.69 2.05 9.58
CA GLN A 70 0.32 2.17 10.11
C GLN A 70 0.37 2.42 11.63
N ILE A 71 1.19 1.64 12.34
CA ILE A 71 1.25 1.70 13.80
C ILE A 71 2.03 2.91 14.30
N LEU A 72 3.22 3.16 13.73
CA LEU A 72 4.05 4.30 14.11
C LEU A 72 3.28 5.61 13.93
N TYR A 73 2.74 5.87 12.74
CA TYR A 73 2.08 7.14 12.44
C TYR A 73 0.73 7.28 13.13
N GLY A 74 -0.05 6.20 13.23
CA GLY A 74 -1.32 6.21 13.94
C GLY A 74 -1.16 6.58 15.41
N ASN A 75 -0.28 5.88 16.12
CA ASN A 75 -0.04 6.17 17.52
C ASN A 75 0.78 7.45 17.75
N GLU A 76 1.66 7.84 16.85
CA GLU A 76 2.32 9.15 16.94
C GLU A 76 1.31 10.30 16.84
N TYR A 77 0.37 10.22 15.89
CA TYR A 77 -0.72 11.17 15.78
C TYR A 77 -1.52 11.22 17.10
N PHE A 78 -1.92 10.07 17.65
CA PHE A 78 -2.64 10.02 18.93
C PHE A 78 -1.83 10.63 20.09
N ARG A 79 -0.53 10.36 20.18
CA ARG A 79 0.32 10.93 21.23
C ARG A 79 0.42 12.43 21.11
N LYS A 80 0.62 12.92 19.88
CA LYS A 80 0.79 14.34 19.59
C LYS A 80 -0.48 15.13 19.86
N ASP A 81 -1.62 14.66 19.36
CA ASP A 81 -2.86 15.43 19.39
C ASP A 81 -3.71 15.17 20.66
N PHE A 82 -3.51 14.03 21.34
CA PHE A 82 -4.32 13.63 22.50
C PHE A 82 -3.54 13.23 23.75
N GLY A 83 -2.21 13.12 23.69
CA GLY A 83 -1.38 12.66 24.81
C GLY A 83 -1.59 11.19 25.18
N LYS A 84 -2.16 10.38 24.26
CA LYS A 84 -2.51 8.96 24.47
C LYS A 84 -2.07 8.12 23.28
N ALA A 85 -1.97 6.81 23.46
CA ALA A 85 -1.75 5.86 22.37
C ALA A 85 -2.55 4.59 22.68
N SER A 86 -3.02 3.92 21.64
CA SER A 86 -3.66 2.61 21.80
C SER A 86 -2.60 1.54 22.04
N ALA A 87 -2.95 0.54 22.86
CA ALA A 87 -2.16 -0.67 23.07
C ALA A 87 -2.74 -1.89 22.31
N GLU A 88 -3.80 -1.72 21.53
CA GLU A 88 -4.37 -2.77 20.67
C GLU A 88 -4.27 -2.41 19.19
N TYR A 89 -4.24 -3.45 18.33
CA TYR A 89 -4.51 -3.34 16.91
C TYR A 89 -5.89 -3.93 16.61
N MET A 90 -6.85 -3.06 16.28
CA MET A 90 -8.26 -3.41 16.15
C MET A 90 -8.63 -3.47 14.67
N LEU A 91 -8.91 -4.67 14.17
CA LEU A 91 -9.29 -4.93 12.77
C LEU A 91 -10.61 -5.71 12.74
N PRO A 92 -11.75 -5.05 13.01
CA PRO A 92 -13.02 -5.73 13.13
C PRO A 92 -13.50 -6.29 11.79
N ASP A 93 -13.07 -5.74 10.65
CA ASP A 93 -13.59 -6.11 9.33
C ASP A 93 -12.54 -6.48 8.26
N CYS A 94 -11.27 -6.72 8.63
CA CYS A 94 -10.26 -7.13 7.64
C CYS A 94 -10.36 -8.60 7.21
N PHE A 95 -9.93 -8.87 5.97
CA PHE A 95 -10.23 -10.09 5.21
C PHE A 95 -9.20 -11.21 5.39
N GLY A 96 -8.95 -11.56 6.66
CA GLY A 96 -7.97 -12.58 7.06
C GLY A 96 -6.64 -11.97 7.48
N PHE A 97 -5.85 -12.73 8.23
CA PHE A 97 -4.67 -12.20 8.92
C PHE A 97 -3.45 -13.11 8.74
N PRO A 98 -2.30 -12.59 8.28
CA PRO A 98 -1.14 -13.41 7.99
C PRO A 98 -0.44 -13.87 9.27
N ALA A 99 0.28 -14.99 9.18
CA ALA A 99 1.01 -15.56 10.30
C ALA A 99 2.11 -14.64 10.85
N SER A 100 2.62 -13.68 10.05
CA SER A 100 3.64 -12.70 10.47
C SER A 100 3.08 -11.53 11.28
N LEU A 101 1.77 -11.25 11.22
CA LEU A 101 1.16 -10.09 11.89
C LEU A 101 1.46 -10.06 13.40
N PRO A 102 1.40 -11.15 14.18
CA PRO A 102 1.72 -11.09 15.60
C PRO A 102 3.16 -10.71 15.90
N SER A 103 4.12 -11.10 15.06
CA SER A 103 5.52 -10.67 15.18
C SER A 103 5.65 -9.18 14.92
N ILE A 104 4.92 -8.64 13.94
CA ILE A 104 4.85 -7.20 13.62
C ILE A 104 4.27 -6.42 14.81
N LEU A 105 3.12 -6.87 15.34
CA LEU A 105 2.44 -6.21 16.46
C LEU A 105 3.31 -6.23 17.73
N ALA A 106 3.88 -7.40 18.06
CA ALA A 106 4.76 -7.55 19.22
C ALA A 106 6.02 -6.69 19.08
N HIS A 107 6.65 -6.66 17.90
CA HIS A 107 7.82 -5.79 17.63
C HIS A 107 7.46 -4.31 17.66
N SER A 108 6.19 -3.95 17.42
CA SER A 108 5.69 -2.58 17.57
C SER A 108 5.39 -2.23 19.03
N GLY A 109 5.45 -3.18 19.97
CA GLY A 109 5.04 -2.95 21.36
C GLY A 109 3.52 -2.85 21.56
N VAL A 110 2.74 -3.27 20.56
CA VAL A 110 1.28 -3.44 20.71
C VAL A 110 1.02 -4.68 21.57
N LYS A 111 0.09 -4.59 22.51
CA LYS A 111 -0.22 -5.67 23.47
C LYS A 111 -1.39 -6.54 23.01
N GLY A 112 -2.35 -5.94 22.33
CA GLY A 112 -3.63 -6.53 22.00
C GLY A 112 -3.92 -6.62 20.50
N PHE A 113 -4.74 -7.59 20.10
CA PHE A 113 -5.35 -7.67 18.78
C PHE A 113 -6.82 -8.07 18.92
N SER A 114 -7.70 -7.49 18.11
CA SER A 114 -9.13 -7.81 18.18
C SER A 114 -9.77 -7.84 16.80
N THR A 115 -10.60 -8.85 16.55
CA THR A 115 -11.36 -8.98 15.29
C THR A 115 -12.65 -9.78 15.48
N GLN A 116 -13.69 -9.46 14.71
CA GLN A 116 -14.92 -10.27 14.64
C GLN A 116 -14.97 -11.19 13.41
N LYS A 117 -14.06 -11.03 12.44
CA LYS A 117 -14.16 -11.67 11.12
C LYS A 117 -13.98 -13.18 11.17
N LEU A 118 -13.47 -13.73 12.27
CA LEU A 118 -13.30 -15.18 12.43
C LEU A 118 -14.58 -15.93 12.85
N ASN A 119 -15.76 -15.32 12.69
CA ASN A 119 -17.01 -15.97 13.06
C ASN A 119 -17.53 -16.96 11.97
N ALA A 120 -18.47 -17.83 12.34
CA ALA A 120 -18.99 -18.87 11.48
C ALA A 120 -19.69 -18.39 10.19
N GLN A 121 -20.09 -17.11 10.10
CA GLN A 121 -20.65 -16.53 8.87
C GLN A 121 -19.59 -16.44 7.76
N TRP A 122 -18.35 -16.10 8.14
CA TRP A 122 -17.24 -15.89 7.21
C TRP A 122 -16.39 -17.15 7.01
N GLN A 123 -16.57 -18.15 7.87
CA GLN A 123 -15.94 -19.48 7.82
C GLN A 123 -14.40 -19.36 7.83
N PRO A 124 -13.78 -19.27 9.01
CA PRO A 124 -12.32 -19.22 9.11
C PRO A 124 -11.72 -20.49 8.50
N ALA A 125 -10.59 -20.32 7.84
CA ALA A 125 -9.91 -21.39 7.14
C ALA A 125 -9.30 -22.43 8.10
N ALA A 126 -8.76 -21.97 9.23
CA ALA A 126 -8.07 -22.82 10.19
C ALA A 126 -8.99 -23.93 10.75
N LYS A 127 -8.50 -25.16 10.83
CA LYS A 127 -9.19 -26.31 11.44
C LYS A 127 -8.87 -26.41 12.93
N VAL A 128 -9.29 -25.41 13.71
CA VAL A 128 -9.06 -25.28 15.16
C VAL A 128 -10.34 -24.89 15.91
N GLY A 129 -10.34 -24.94 17.25
CA GLY A 129 -11.53 -24.66 18.05
C GLY A 129 -12.57 -25.78 17.99
N GLY A 130 -13.85 -25.43 18.11
CA GLY A 130 -14.98 -26.35 18.02
C GLY A 130 -15.50 -26.85 19.38
N PRO A 131 -16.60 -27.63 19.39
CA PRO A 131 -17.27 -28.08 20.62
C PRO A 131 -16.39 -28.92 21.55
N GLU A 132 -15.40 -29.61 20.99
CA GLU A 132 -14.45 -30.45 21.74
C GLU A 132 -13.22 -29.66 22.21
N SER A 133 -13.07 -28.40 21.81
CA SER A 133 -12.00 -27.54 22.32
C SER A 133 -12.26 -27.20 23.79
N PRO A 134 -11.20 -26.94 24.60
CA PRO A 134 -11.36 -26.63 26.01
C PRO A 134 -12.36 -25.50 26.27
N GLU A 135 -12.25 -24.39 25.51
CA GLU A 135 -13.13 -23.22 25.63
C GLU A 135 -14.43 -23.34 24.82
N GLN A 136 -14.65 -24.47 24.14
CA GLN A 136 -15.83 -24.75 23.31
C GLN A 136 -16.13 -23.62 22.30
N THR A 137 -15.08 -23.07 21.71
CA THR A 137 -15.18 -21.99 20.72
C THR A 137 -15.86 -22.48 19.43
N PRO A 138 -16.40 -21.58 18.60
CA PRO A 138 -16.74 -21.92 17.23
C PRO A 138 -15.56 -22.53 16.48
N GLU A 139 -15.86 -23.43 15.54
CA GLU A 139 -14.83 -23.95 14.63
C GLU A 139 -14.19 -22.81 13.83
N GLY A 140 -12.87 -22.83 13.72
CA GLY A 140 -12.07 -21.77 13.11
C GLY A 140 -11.54 -20.73 14.09
N ILE A 141 -12.00 -20.75 15.34
CA ILE A 141 -11.56 -19.83 16.40
C ILE A 141 -10.74 -20.62 17.43
N PRO A 142 -9.42 -20.40 17.54
CA PRO A 142 -8.58 -21.20 18.45
C PRO A 142 -8.87 -20.96 19.93
N PHE A 143 -9.34 -19.75 20.29
CA PHE A 143 -9.66 -19.33 21.65
C PHE A 143 -10.54 -18.08 21.66
N ASN A 144 -11.20 -17.79 22.78
CA ASN A 144 -11.96 -16.54 22.94
C ASN A 144 -11.02 -15.34 23.18
N VAL A 145 -10.16 -15.47 24.20
CA VAL A 145 -9.06 -14.54 24.52
C VAL A 145 -7.80 -15.39 24.76
N GLY A 146 -6.74 -15.16 23.99
CA GLY A 146 -5.55 -16.02 24.04
C GLY A 146 -4.30 -15.36 23.47
N MET A 147 -3.21 -16.12 23.35
CA MET A 147 -1.95 -15.66 22.76
C MET A 147 -1.88 -16.04 21.28
N TRP A 148 -1.83 -15.07 20.38
CA TRP A 148 -1.57 -15.31 18.96
C TRP A 148 -0.08 -15.07 18.68
N LEU A 149 0.61 -16.11 18.19
CA LEU A 149 2.06 -16.15 18.03
C LEU A 149 2.45 -16.14 16.55
N GLY A 150 3.50 -15.39 16.22
CA GLY A 150 4.06 -15.29 14.89
C GLY A 150 5.20 -16.29 14.64
N PRO A 151 5.83 -16.26 13.45
CA PRO A 151 6.87 -17.20 13.05
C PRO A 151 8.10 -17.15 13.96
N ASP A 152 8.44 -15.98 14.52
CA ASP A 152 9.53 -15.78 15.49
C ASP A 152 9.22 -16.29 16.92
N GLY A 153 7.97 -16.71 17.17
CA GLY A 153 7.50 -17.16 18.48
C GLY A 153 7.12 -16.03 19.44
N LYS A 154 7.20 -14.76 19.03
CA LYS A 154 6.61 -13.62 19.74
C LYS A 154 5.15 -13.45 19.33
N GLY A 155 4.39 -12.68 20.10
CA GLY A 155 2.97 -12.53 19.85
C GLY A 155 2.27 -11.57 20.80
N VAL A 156 0.96 -11.45 20.59
CA VAL A 156 0.07 -10.52 21.30
C VAL A 156 -1.10 -11.27 21.91
N ILE A 157 -1.75 -10.65 22.91
CA ILE A 157 -3.03 -11.14 23.39
C ILE A 157 -4.08 -10.83 22.32
N ALA A 158 -4.92 -11.79 21.97
CA ALA A 158 -5.90 -11.65 20.91
C ALA A 158 -7.30 -12.00 21.40
N ALA A 159 -8.28 -11.14 21.09
CA ALA A 159 -9.71 -11.38 21.26
C ALA A 159 -10.32 -11.74 19.90
N LEU A 160 -10.61 -13.03 19.69
CA LEU A 160 -10.97 -13.57 18.37
C LEU A 160 -12.47 -13.93 18.24
N ASN A 161 -13.22 -13.84 19.33
CA ASN A 161 -14.66 -14.12 19.34
C ASN A 161 -15.48 -13.03 20.07
N PRO A 162 -15.37 -11.74 19.70
CA PRO A 162 -15.97 -10.63 20.44
C PRO A 162 -17.46 -10.37 20.14
N GLY A 163 -18.09 -11.22 19.32
CA GLY A 163 -19.40 -10.94 18.75
C GLY A 163 -19.33 -9.93 17.60
N GLY A 164 -20.49 -9.59 17.03
CA GLY A 164 -20.57 -8.68 15.89
C GLY A 164 -20.32 -7.23 16.30
N TYR A 165 -19.54 -6.49 15.52
CA TYR A 165 -19.24 -5.07 15.79
C TYR A 165 -20.38 -4.10 15.47
N GLY A 166 -21.46 -4.60 14.86
CA GLY A 166 -22.76 -3.93 14.75
C GLY A 166 -23.80 -4.42 15.77
N SER A 167 -23.38 -5.09 16.84
CA SER A 167 -24.31 -5.62 17.84
C SER A 167 -24.98 -4.52 18.67
N ASN A 168 -26.15 -4.85 19.21
CA ASN A 168 -26.90 -4.05 20.19
C ASN A 168 -27.22 -4.95 21.39
N VAL A 169 -27.42 -4.35 22.55
CA VAL A 169 -27.71 -5.08 23.79
C VAL A 169 -29.21 -5.00 24.09
N TYR A 170 -29.86 -6.15 24.24
CA TYR A 170 -31.31 -6.23 24.48
C TYR A 170 -31.70 -6.79 25.84
N THR A 171 -30.75 -7.39 26.58
CA THR A 171 -31.02 -8.03 27.87
C THR A 171 -29.95 -7.67 28.92
N ASP A 172 -30.18 -8.05 30.18
CA ASP A 172 -29.18 -7.90 31.25
C ASP A 172 -28.02 -8.90 31.06
N ILE A 173 -27.00 -8.50 30.29
CA ILE A 173 -25.83 -9.32 29.97
C ILE A 173 -24.94 -9.65 31.19
N SER A 174 -25.24 -9.08 32.37
CA SER A 174 -24.58 -9.49 33.63
C SER A 174 -25.06 -10.86 34.13
N LYS A 175 -26.23 -11.33 33.67
CA LYS A 175 -26.92 -12.56 34.12
C LYS A 175 -27.00 -13.59 33.00
N GLU A 176 -27.33 -14.84 33.37
CA GLU A 176 -27.67 -15.84 32.37
C GLU A 176 -28.96 -15.44 31.63
N PRO A 177 -29.03 -15.59 30.30
CA PRO A 177 -30.26 -15.32 29.54
C PRO A 177 -31.42 -16.21 30.02
N THR A 178 -32.61 -15.63 30.18
CA THR A 178 -33.83 -16.40 30.47
C THR A 178 -34.41 -17.02 29.18
N GLU A 179 -35.17 -18.13 29.28
CA GLU A 179 -35.74 -18.85 28.12
C GLU A 179 -36.57 -17.97 27.16
N GLN A 180 -37.10 -16.83 27.63
CA GLN A 180 -37.86 -15.86 26.82
C GLN A 180 -36.99 -14.98 25.89
N ALA A 181 -35.66 -14.99 26.03
CA ALA A 181 -34.72 -14.27 25.17
C ALA A 181 -34.27 -15.08 23.92
N ALA A 182 -34.86 -16.26 23.68
CA ALA A 182 -34.69 -16.97 22.42
C ALA A 182 -35.64 -16.36 21.37
N ALA A 183 -35.10 -15.83 20.28
CA ALA A 183 -35.94 -15.42 19.16
C ALA A 183 -36.67 -16.66 18.65
N ALA A 184 -38.01 -16.66 18.72
CA ALA A 184 -38.81 -17.71 18.12
C ALA A 184 -38.55 -17.71 16.61
N GLY A 185 -37.79 -18.70 16.12
CA GLY A 185 -37.63 -18.93 14.69
C GLY A 185 -38.99 -19.20 14.03
N PRO A 186 -39.10 -19.05 12.71
CA PRO A 186 -40.33 -19.37 11.99
C PRO A 186 -40.77 -20.81 12.30
N GLN A 187 -42.02 -21.00 12.73
CA GLN A 187 -42.60 -22.33 12.93
C GLN A 187 -42.83 -22.98 11.57
N LEU A 188 -41.87 -23.80 11.12
CA LEU A 188 -42.03 -24.62 9.92
C LEU A 188 -43.02 -25.75 10.16
N THR A 189 -43.96 -25.92 9.24
CA THR A 189 -44.84 -27.09 9.17
C THR A 189 -44.02 -28.38 8.97
N SER A 190 -44.61 -29.53 9.23
CA SER A 190 -43.94 -30.84 9.08
C SER A 190 -43.45 -31.08 7.64
N GLU A 191 -44.18 -30.58 6.64
CA GLU A 191 -43.82 -30.68 5.22
C GLU A 191 -42.68 -29.75 4.83
N GLU A 192 -42.60 -28.55 5.42
CA GLU A 192 -41.48 -27.63 5.19
C GLU A 192 -40.19 -28.13 5.83
N ARG A 193 -40.27 -28.75 7.02
CA ARG A 193 -39.13 -29.39 7.68
C ARG A 193 -38.53 -30.54 6.86
N ALA A 194 -39.38 -31.29 6.17
CA ALA A 194 -38.94 -32.41 5.33
C ALA A 194 -38.20 -31.97 4.04
N ARG A 195 -38.30 -30.69 3.66
CA ARG A 195 -37.65 -30.12 2.46
C ARG A 195 -36.30 -29.45 2.74
N LEU A 196 -35.89 -29.36 4.00
CA LEU A 196 -34.63 -28.73 4.39
C LEU A 196 -33.45 -29.66 4.08
N THR A 197 -32.37 -29.11 3.52
CA THR A 197 -31.08 -29.81 3.48
C THR A 197 -30.52 -29.97 4.91
N PRO A 198 -29.58 -30.91 5.16
CA PRO A 198 -28.98 -31.08 6.49
C PRO A 198 -28.38 -29.78 7.07
N GLN A 199 -27.78 -28.94 6.22
CA GLN A 199 -27.27 -27.62 6.61
C GLN A 199 -28.39 -26.61 6.90
N GLN A 200 -29.48 -26.62 6.11
CA GLN A 200 -30.64 -25.76 6.36
C GLN A 200 -31.40 -26.18 7.63
N ALA A 201 -31.48 -27.48 7.90
CA ALA A 201 -32.04 -28.05 9.12
C ALA A 201 -31.20 -27.67 10.35
N ALA A 202 -29.87 -27.72 10.24
CA ALA A 202 -28.97 -27.24 11.29
C ALA A 202 -29.07 -25.71 11.51
N ALA A 203 -29.24 -24.93 10.44
CA ALA A 203 -29.41 -23.48 10.52
C ALA A 203 -30.77 -23.06 11.10
N THR A 204 -31.85 -23.81 10.83
CA THR A 204 -33.19 -23.57 11.39
C THR A 204 -33.38 -24.14 12.80
N ALA A 205 -32.61 -25.17 13.19
CA ALA A 205 -32.61 -25.72 14.54
C ALA A 205 -31.83 -24.84 15.55
N ARG A 206 -30.96 -23.94 15.09
CA ARG A 206 -30.35 -22.92 15.97
C ARG A 206 -31.43 -21.93 16.40
N GLN A 207 -32.00 -22.14 17.59
CA GLN A 207 -32.58 -21.03 18.36
C GLN A 207 -31.48 -19.97 18.45
N ARG A 208 -31.62 -18.85 17.72
CA ARG A 208 -30.77 -17.70 17.96
C ARG A 208 -31.18 -17.16 19.32
N SER A 209 -30.40 -17.47 20.37
CA SER A 209 -30.44 -16.62 21.56
C SER A 209 -30.09 -15.22 21.09
N LEU A 210 -30.86 -14.22 21.53
CA LEU A 210 -30.59 -12.82 21.19
C LEU A 210 -29.21 -12.39 21.68
N GLU A 211 -28.68 -13.06 22.70
CA GLU A 211 -27.42 -12.76 23.36
C GLU A 211 -26.62 -14.05 23.64
N GLN A 212 -25.29 -13.92 23.63
CA GLN A 212 -24.36 -14.95 24.11
C GLN A 212 -24.53 -15.10 25.63
N ASN A 213 -24.48 -16.34 26.14
CA ASN A 213 -24.44 -16.56 27.59
C ASN A 213 -23.03 -16.23 28.12
N TRP A 214 -22.80 -14.94 28.41
CA TRP A 214 -21.52 -14.42 28.88
C TRP A 214 -21.12 -15.00 30.24
N VAL A 215 -22.08 -15.23 31.14
CA VAL A 215 -21.82 -15.86 32.45
C VAL A 215 -21.16 -17.22 32.30
N LYS A 216 -21.76 -18.11 31.51
CA LYS A 216 -21.21 -19.47 31.28
C LYS A 216 -19.88 -19.43 30.54
N ARG A 217 -19.75 -18.55 29.54
CA ARG A 217 -18.52 -18.41 28.74
C ARG A 217 -17.34 -17.92 29.60
N ILE A 218 -17.54 -16.86 30.39
CA ILE A 218 -16.50 -16.30 31.27
C ILE A 218 -16.12 -17.29 32.36
N ASP A 219 -17.09 -17.97 32.98
CA ASP A 219 -16.83 -19.00 33.97
C ASP A 219 -16.04 -20.19 33.39
N LEU A 220 -16.37 -20.63 32.18
CA LEU A 220 -15.63 -21.68 31.47
C LEU A 220 -14.19 -21.24 31.17
N ASN A 221 -14.00 -20.09 30.52
CA ASN A 221 -12.68 -19.55 30.21
C ASN A 221 -11.83 -19.42 31.49
N GLY A 222 -12.41 -18.90 32.57
CA GLY A 222 -11.72 -18.71 33.85
C GLY A 222 -11.37 -20.03 34.55
N LYS A 223 -12.21 -21.07 34.45
CA LYS A 223 -11.87 -22.42 34.96
C LYS A 223 -10.72 -23.06 34.22
N ILE A 224 -10.54 -22.74 32.94
CA ILE A 224 -9.47 -23.29 32.09
C ILE A 224 -8.16 -22.53 32.30
N THR A 225 -8.23 -21.19 32.32
CA THR A 225 -7.04 -20.32 32.23
C THR A 225 -6.71 -19.60 33.54
N GLY A 226 -7.65 -19.56 34.48
CA GLY A 226 -7.58 -18.69 35.67
C GLY A 226 -7.80 -17.20 35.35
N VAL A 227 -8.34 -16.86 34.17
CA VAL A 227 -8.67 -15.50 33.74
C VAL A 227 -10.17 -15.42 33.45
N PHE A 228 -10.92 -14.74 34.31
CA PHE A 228 -12.38 -14.58 34.23
C PHE A 228 -12.75 -13.26 33.55
N ALA A 229 -12.35 -13.11 32.28
CA ALA A 229 -12.62 -11.93 31.48
C ALA A 229 -12.93 -12.31 30.03
N ASP A 230 -13.66 -11.45 29.33
CA ASP A 230 -13.96 -11.57 27.91
C ASP A 230 -14.18 -10.18 27.29
N TYR A 231 -14.34 -10.15 25.97
CA TYR A 231 -14.41 -8.92 25.20
C TYR A 231 -15.65 -8.93 24.30
N HIS A 232 -16.42 -7.84 24.29
CA HIS A 232 -17.71 -7.73 23.57
C HIS A 232 -17.74 -6.43 22.77
N TYR A 233 -17.95 -6.53 21.45
CA TYR A 233 -18.18 -5.34 20.63
C TYR A 233 -19.64 -4.88 20.66
N VAL A 234 -19.87 -3.58 20.85
CA VAL A 234 -21.17 -2.91 20.68
C VAL A 234 -20.98 -1.72 19.73
N GLY A 235 -21.80 -1.60 18.68
CA GLY A 235 -21.58 -0.59 17.66
C GLY A 235 -22.60 -0.57 16.54
N THR A 236 -22.23 0.03 15.41
CA THR A 236 -23.11 0.27 14.25
C THR A 236 -22.75 -0.56 13.02
N GLY A 237 -21.65 -1.31 13.04
CA GLY A 237 -21.18 -2.02 11.85
C GLY A 237 -20.67 -1.05 10.77
N ASP A 238 -20.87 -1.42 9.50
CA ASP A 238 -20.34 -0.77 8.28
C ASP A 238 -20.83 0.68 8.04
N ILE A 239 -21.85 1.16 8.76
CA ILE A 239 -22.53 2.44 8.46
C ILE A 239 -21.87 3.61 9.21
N GLY A 240 -21.01 3.33 10.21
CA GLY A 240 -20.45 4.34 11.11
C GLY A 240 -21.50 5.05 11.98
N GLY A 241 -21.07 5.84 12.96
CA GLY A 241 -21.97 6.65 13.79
C GLY A 241 -22.06 6.21 15.25
N ALA A 242 -23.26 6.29 15.82
CA ALA A 242 -23.57 5.98 17.21
C ALA A 242 -24.52 4.78 17.28
N THR A 243 -24.32 3.89 18.25
CA THR A 243 -25.26 2.77 18.49
C THR A 243 -26.64 3.29 18.92
N GLN A 244 -27.62 2.41 19.10
CA GLN A 244 -28.96 2.81 19.53
C GLN A 244 -28.92 3.39 20.96
N GLU A 245 -29.62 4.50 21.21
CA GLU A 245 -29.69 5.12 22.54
C GLU A 245 -30.21 4.14 23.60
N SER A 246 -31.13 3.24 23.23
CA SER A 246 -31.65 2.18 24.12
C SER A 246 -30.55 1.23 24.60
N THR A 247 -29.57 0.91 23.74
CA THR A 247 -28.39 0.10 24.10
C THR A 247 -27.54 0.85 25.11
N VAL A 248 -27.22 2.12 24.85
CA VAL A 248 -26.44 2.97 25.76
C VAL A 248 -27.13 3.12 27.12
N LYS A 249 -28.44 3.37 27.13
CA LYS A 249 -29.24 3.48 28.35
C LYS A 249 -29.28 2.18 29.15
N LEU A 250 -29.36 1.02 28.49
CA LEU A 250 -29.34 -0.27 29.16
C LEU A 250 -27.96 -0.56 29.75
N LEU A 251 -26.88 -0.30 29.02
CA LEU A 251 -25.51 -0.46 29.53
C LEU A 251 -25.24 0.45 30.73
N GLU A 252 -25.63 1.73 30.66
CA GLU A 252 -25.56 2.65 31.80
C GLU A 252 -26.32 2.11 33.03
N ALA A 253 -27.51 1.56 32.84
CA ALA A 253 -28.30 0.97 33.93
C ALA A 253 -27.66 -0.31 34.51
N ILE A 254 -27.04 -1.14 33.66
CA ILE A 254 -26.29 -2.34 34.10
C ILE A 254 -25.08 -1.93 34.93
N VAL A 255 -24.30 -0.94 34.47
CA VAL A 255 -23.11 -0.44 35.17
C VAL A 255 -23.51 0.19 36.52
N THR A 256 -24.59 0.97 36.56
CA THR A 256 -25.07 1.66 37.78
C THR A 256 -26.00 0.84 38.66
N LYS A 257 -26.37 -0.39 38.24
CA LYS A 257 -27.30 -1.29 38.93
C LYS A 257 -28.67 -0.66 39.22
N SER A 258 -29.18 0.09 38.25
CA SER A 258 -30.43 0.85 38.35
C SER A 258 -31.61 0.12 37.68
N GLU A 259 -32.80 0.71 37.79
CA GLU A 259 -33.96 0.28 37.01
C GLU A 259 -33.90 0.84 35.59
N THR A 260 -34.31 0.04 34.61
CA THR A 260 -34.49 0.48 33.22
C THR A 260 -35.57 -0.36 32.54
N VAL A 261 -36.01 0.06 31.36
CA VAL A 261 -36.94 -0.72 30.53
C VAL A 261 -36.13 -1.43 29.45
N LEU A 262 -36.28 -2.74 29.35
CA LEU A 262 -35.56 -3.52 28.33
C LEU A 262 -36.04 -3.14 26.92
N PRO A 263 -35.13 -2.96 25.95
CA PRO A 263 -35.50 -2.69 24.57
C PRO A 263 -36.18 -3.91 23.94
N SER A 264 -37.20 -3.69 23.11
CA SER A 264 -37.74 -4.75 22.27
C SER A 264 -36.72 -5.15 21.19
N PRO A 265 -36.35 -6.45 21.09
CA PRO A 265 -35.52 -6.91 19.98
C PRO A 265 -36.27 -6.80 18.65
N PRO A 266 -35.57 -6.60 17.52
CA PRO A 266 -36.21 -6.54 16.22
C PRO A 266 -36.97 -7.84 15.87
N ARG A 267 -38.17 -7.71 15.31
CA ARG A 267 -38.98 -8.84 14.84
C ARG A 267 -38.61 -9.20 13.40
N GLY A 268 -37.71 -10.17 13.20
CA GLY A 268 -37.51 -10.84 11.91
C GLY A 268 -36.06 -11.09 11.50
N PRO A 269 -35.79 -12.04 10.58
CA PRO A 269 -34.44 -12.46 10.18
C PRO A 269 -33.68 -11.45 9.30
N PHE A 270 -34.31 -10.35 8.87
CA PHE A 270 -33.74 -9.33 7.96
C PHE A 270 -33.50 -7.96 8.63
N ALA A 271 -33.61 -7.85 9.95
CA ALA A 271 -33.40 -6.58 10.67
C ALA A 271 -31.92 -6.20 10.90
N MET A 272 -30.98 -6.80 10.16
CA MET A 272 -29.52 -6.58 10.26
C MET A 272 -29.06 -5.34 9.45
N GLY A 273 -29.91 -4.33 9.29
CA GLY A 273 -29.60 -3.18 8.42
C GLY A 273 -30.61 -2.03 8.43
N GLU A 274 -31.80 -2.21 8.99
CA GLU A 274 -32.65 -1.10 9.41
C GLU A 274 -32.31 -0.77 10.85
N ALA A 275 -32.14 0.51 11.21
CA ALA A 275 -32.10 0.93 12.60
C ALA A 275 -33.46 0.58 13.23
N PRO A 276 -33.58 -0.50 14.03
CA PRO A 276 -34.81 -0.73 14.76
C PRO A 276 -34.87 0.39 15.78
N THR A 277 -35.90 1.22 15.79
CA THR A 277 -36.17 1.99 17.00
C THR A 277 -36.62 0.97 18.03
N ALA A 278 -35.70 0.44 18.83
CA ALA A 278 -36.05 -0.41 19.94
C ALA A 278 -36.89 0.43 20.90
N GLN A 279 -38.21 0.25 20.84
CA GLN A 279 -39.13 0.95 21.71
C GLN A 279 -39.01 0.34 23.11
N PRO A 280 -38.99 1.15 24.17
CA PRO A 280 -39.07 0.64 25.53
C PRO A 280 -40.33 -0.21 25.64
N SER A 281 -40.19 -1.48 26.01
CA SER A 281 -41.32 -2.39 26.18
C SER A 281 -41.32 -3.02 27.57
N GLY A 282 -42.47 -2.98 28.23
CA GLY A 282 -42.66 -3.61 29.53
C GLY A 282 -42.46 -2.68 30.72
N SER A 283 -42.43 -3.27 31.92
CA SER A 283 -42.21 -2.55 33.18
C SER A 283 -40.72 -2.37 33.45
N PRO A 284 -40.31 -1.32 34.17
CA PRO A 284 -38.93 -1.19 34.63
C PRO A 284 -38.48 -2.45 35.39
N VAL A 285 -37.26 -2.90 35.09
CA VAL A 285 -36.59 -4.02 35.76
C VAL A 285 -35.23 -3.57 36.25
N ARG A 286 -34.78 -4.15 37.35
CA ARG A 286 -33.44 -3.91 37.89
C ARG A 286 -32.41 -4.81 37.21
N VAL A 287 -31.33 -4.22 36.73
CA VAL A 287 -30.28 -4.88 35.92
C VAL A 287 -28.90 -4.74 36.56
N GLY A 288 -27.89 -5.49 36.09
CA GLY A 288 -26.50 -5.37 36.58
C GLY A 288 -26.20 -6.09 37.90
N GLU A 289 -27.12 -6.93 38.38
CA GLU A 289 -26.98 -7.69 39.63
C GLU A 289 -26.51 -9.14 39.41
N GLY A 290 -26.11 -9.50 38.18
CA GLY A 290 -25.59 -10.82 37.88
C GLY A 290 -24.12 -11.03 38.28
N PRO A 291 -23.60 -12.25 38.11
CA PRO A 291 -22.23 -12.59 38.49
C PRO A 291 -21.15 -11.98 37.58
N VAL A 292 -21.51 -11.53 36.36
CA VAL A 292 -20.57 -10.87 35.45
C VAL A 292 -20.57 -9.36 35.72
N HIS A 293 -19.38 -8.80 35.93
CA HIS A 293 -19.20 -7.36 36.05
C HIS A 293 -18.97 -6.76 34.65
N VAL A 294 -19.93 -5.97 34.18
CA VAL A 294 -19.88 -5.32 32.87
C VAL A 294 -19.21 -3.96 33.01
N VAL A 295 -18.29 -3.66 32.09
CA VAL A 295 -17.55 -2.40 32.05
C VAL A 295 -17.58 -1.85 30.63
N GLU A 296 -18.09 -0.63 30.47
CA GLU A 296 -17.88 0.17 29.26
C GLU A 296 -16.48 0.77 29.33
N SER A 297 -15.60 0.42 28.39
CA SER A 297 -14.17 0.70 28.51
C SER A 297 -13.51 1.15 27.21
N ALA A 298 -12.31 1.73 27.35
CA ALA A 298 -11.38 1.87 26.25
C ALA A 298 -11.09 0.48 25.66
N ALA A 299 -11.03 0.39 24.34
CA ALA A 299 -10.98 -0.89 23.64
C ALA A 299 -9.71 -1.69 23.94
N ASP A 300 -8.64 -1.06 24.41
CA ASP A 300 -7.41 -1.75 24.82
C ASP A 300 -7.33 -2.15 26.30
N GLN A 301 -8.34 -1.82 27.11
CA GLN A 301 -8.32 -1.97 28.56
C GLN A 301 -8.03 -3.42 29.00
N ILE A 302 -8.69 -4.41 28.38
CA ILE A 302 -8.49 -5.83 28.72
C ILE A 302 -7.03 -6.28 28.51
N PHE A 303 -6.37 -5.79 27.45
CA PHE A 303 -4.99 -6.16 27.12
C PHE A 303 -3.98 -5.48 28.04
N ASN A 304 -4.35 -4.33 28.60
CA ASN A 304 -3.57 -3.66 29.63
C ASN A 304 -3.74 -4.33 31.01
N ASP A 305 -4.92 -4.86 31.31
CA ASP A 305 -5.24 -5.49 32.60
C ASP A 305 -4.74 -6.94 32.73
N ILE A 306 -4.64 -7.66 31.62
CA ILE A 306 -4.06 -9.02 31.61
C ILE A 306 -2.56 -8.94 31.87
N THR A 307 -2.16 -9.33 33.08
CA THR A 307 -0.75 -9.35 33.50
C THR A 307 0.06 -10.47 32.80
N PRO A 308 1.40 -10.39 32.76
CA PRO A 308 2.24 -11.47 32.23
C PRO A 308 2.01 -12.84 32.90
N ALA A 309 1.67 -12.85 34.19
CA ALA A 309 1.36 -14.09 34.91
C ALA A 309 -0.01 -14.69 34.50
N MET A 310 -0.94 -13.84 34.06
CA MET A 310 -2.22 -14.28 33.50
C MET A 310 -2.05 -14.76 32.07
N SER A 311 -1.36 -14.00 31.21
CA SER A 311 -1.15 -14.36 29.81
C SER A 311 -0.38 -15.67 29.64
N SER A 312 0.54 -16.01 30.56
CA SER A 312 1.23 -17.30 30.55
C SER A 312 0.33 -18.53 30.75
N ARG A 313 -0.93 -18.33 31.15
CA ARG A 313 -1.94 -19.40 31.32
C ARG A 313 -3.02 -19.40 30.23
N LEU A 314 -3.00 -18.40 29.35
CA LEU A 314 -3.94 -18.33 28.24
C LEU A 314 -3.59 -19.37 27.15
N PRO A 315 -4.58 -19.88 26.40
CA PRO A 315 -4.33 -20.74 25.25
C PRO A 315 -3.53 -19.99 24.18
N SER A 316 -2.73 -20.69 23.39
CA SER A 316 -1.90 -20.09 22.34
C SER A 316 -2.14 -20.71 20.96
N TYR A 317 -2.05 -19.91 19.91
CA TYR A 317 -2.14 -20.35 18.51
C TYR A 317 -1.00 -19.74 17.69
N LYS A 318 -0.35 -20.55 16.85
CA LYS A 318 0.68 -20.13 15.90
C LYS A 318 0.25 -20.54 14.49
N GLY A 319 0.03 -19.56 13.63
CA GLY A 319 -0.52 -19.76 12.28
C GLY A 319 -1.20 -18.50 11.77
N ASP A 320 -1.59 -18.53 10.50
CA ASP A 320 -2.45 -17.51 9.90
C ASP A 320 -3.91 -17.73 10.32
N LEU A 321 -4.68 -16.65 10.25
CA LEU A 321 -6.11 -16.62 10.54
C LEU A 321 -6.84 -16.16 9.27
N GLU A 322 -6.71 -16.96 8.21
CA GLU A 322 -7.33 -16.72 6.90
C GLU A 322 -8.85 -17.00 6.94
N LEU A 323 -9.57 -16.43 5.98
CA LEU A 323 -11.01 -16.64 5.79
C LEU A 323 -11.28 -17.39 4.48
N ILE A 324 -12.32 -18.22 4.46
CA ILE A 324 -12.81 -18.88 3.25
C ILE A 324 -13.68 -17.90 2.45
N ASN A 325 -14.63 -17.24 3.12
CA ASN A 325 -15.45 -16.19 2.52
C ASN A 325 -14.90 -14.82 2.88
N HIS A 326 -15.16 -13.86 2.00
CA HIS A 326 -14.66 -12.49 2.09
C HIS A 326 -13.14 -12.39 2.07
N SER A 327 -12.44 -13.24 1.29
CA SER A 327 -10.97 -13.22 1.25
C SER A 327 -10.39 -13.65 -0.10
N ALA A 328 -10.63 -14.88 -0.58
CA ALA A 328 -9.95 -15.42 -1.76
C ALA A 328 -9.94 -14.48 -2.99
N GLY A 329 -11.08 -13.87 -3.33
CA GLY A 329 -11.20 -12.92 -4.43
C GLY A 329 -10.46 -11.59 -4.20
N SER A 330 -10.38 -11.15 -2.94
CA SER A 330 -9.76 -9.88 -2.55
C SER A 330 -8.23 -9.87 -2.71
N LEU A 331 -7.58 -11.04 -2.72
CA LEU A 331 -6.14 -11.15 -2.89
C LEU A 331 -5.67 -10.72 -4.30
N THR A 332 -6.56 -10.76 -5.30
CA THR A 332 -6.24 -10.40 -6.70
C THR A 332 -7.00 -9.17 -7.18
N SER A 333 -8.25 -8.99 -6.73
CA SER A 333 -9.13 -7.92 -7.18
C SER A 333 -8.48 -6.53 -7.16
N GLN A 334 -8.73 -5.69 -8.19
CA GLN A 334 -8.11 -4.36 -8.30
C GLN A 334 -6.59 -4.46 -8.35
N ALA A 335 -6.11 -5.28 -9.30
CA ALA A 335 -4.71 -5.66 -9.39
C ALA A 335 -3.77 -4.45 -9.58
N TYR A 336 -4.25 -3.38 -10.23
CA TYR A 336 -3.44 -2.18 -10.47
C TYR A 336 -3.31 -1.29 -9.21
N HIS A 337 -4.36 -1.21 -8.38
CA HIS A 337 -4.28 -0.54 -7.07
C HIS A 337 -3.22 -1.21 -6.18
N LYS A 338 -3.24 -2.55 -6.13
CA LYS A 338 -2.25 -3.37 -5.40
C LYS A 338 -0.82 -3.15 -5.92
N ARG A 339 -0.65 -2.98 -7.23
CA ARG A 339 0.64 -2.64 -7.85
C ARG A 339 1.15 -1.32 -7.33
N TRP A 340 0.33 -0.27 -7.33
CA TRP A 340 0.74 1.05 -6.90
C TRP A 340 1.11 1.10 -5.43
N ILE A 341 0.34 0.45 -4.56
CA ILE A 341 0.70 0.33 -3.13
C ILE A 341 2.12 -0.26 -3.00
N LEU A 342 2.34 -1.46 -3.55
CA LEU A 342 3.62 -2.15 -3.37
C LEU A 342 4.79 -1.49 -4.10
N LYS A 343 4.57 -0.73 -5.18
CA LYS A 343 5.62 0.00 -5.88
C LYS A 343 5.95 1.33 -5.20
N ASN A 344 4.95 2.01 -4.63
CA ASN A 344 5.15 3.21 -3.83
C ASN A 344 5.91 2.90 -2.54
N GLU A 345 5.60 1.80 -1.84
CA GLU A 345 6.34 1.38 -0.64
C GLU A 345 7.84 1.14 -0.93
N LEU A 346 8.17 0.50 -2.07
CA LEU A 346 9.58 0.30 -2.48
C LEU A 346 10.26 1.62 -2.84
N LEU A 347 9.54 2.52 -3.53
CA LEU A 347 10.05 3.84 -3.87
C LEU A 347 10.30 4.69 -2.62
N ALA A 348 9.44 4.56 -1.59
CA ALA A 348 9.62 5.20 -0.30
C ALA A 348 10.87 4.70 0.42
N ASP A 349 11.11 3.38 0.46
CA ASP A 349 12.32 2.80 1.05
C ASP A 349 13.60 3.33 0.37
N ALA A 350 13.62 3.37 -0.96
CA ALA A 350 14.72 3.95 -1.73
C ALA A 350 14.94 5.44 -1.42
N ALA A 351 13.85 6.21 -1.35
CA ALA A 351 13.86 7.64 -1.05
C ALA A 351 14.39 7.94 0.37
N GLU A 352 13.98 7.15 1.37
CA GLU A 352 14.41 7.30 2.76
C GLU A 352 15.89 6.97 2.95
N LYS A 353 16.36 5.84 2.41
CA LYS A 353 17.78 5.41 2.45
C LYS A 353 18.71 6.47 1.89
N THR A 354 18.34 6.99 0.71
CA THR A 354 19.07 8.03 0.00
C THR A 354 19.06 9.34 0.79
N SER A 355 17.91 9.71 1.36
CA SER A 355 17.77 10.92 2.18
C SER A 355 18.61 10.88 3.46
N VAL A 356 18.78 9.71 4.09
CA VAL A 356 19.69 9.55 5.24
C VAL A 356 21.14 9.86 4.85
N ALA A 357 21.62 9.31 3.72
CA ALA A 357 22.97 9.60 3.23
C ALA A 357 23.16 11.10 2.90
N ALA A 358 22.23 11.69 2.16
CA ALA A 358 22.29 13.10 1.77
C ALA A 358 22.30 14.04 2.99
N ALA A 359 21.48 13.75 4.00
CA ALA A 359 21.42 14.50 5.25
C ALA A 359 22.68 14.33 6.11
N TRP A 360 23.19 13.10 6.25
CA TRP A 360 24.40 12.84 7.02
C TRP A 360 25.63 13.56 6.45
N MET A 361 25.73 13.67 5.11
CA MET A 361 26.79 14.41 4.43
C MET A 361 26.54 15.92 4.31
N GLY A 362 25.40 16.42 4.80
CA GLY A 362 25.05 17.84 4.81
C GLY A 362 24.71 18.42 3.43
N GLY A 363 24.49 17.58 2.42
CA GLY A 363 24.14 18.03 1.07
C GLY A 363 22.69 18.51 0.96
N ARG A 364 21.77 17.86 1.69
CA ARG A 364 20.35 18.19 1.72
C ARG A 364 19.75 17.91 3.09
N ALA A 365 18.68 18.60 3.47
CA ALA A 365 17.96 18.25 4.69
C ALA A 365 17.14 16.95 4.51
N TYR A 366 16.94 16.19 5.58
CA TYR A 366 16.02 15.04 5.52
C TYR A 366 14.58 15.55 5.36
N PRO A 367 13.85 15.20 4.28
CA PRO A 367 12.57 15.83 3.95
C PRO A 367 11.40 15.21 4.72
N GLN A 368 11.46 15.24 6.05
CA GLN A 368 10.54 14.55 6.95
C GLN A 368 9.07 14.86 6.65
N GLN A 369 8.72 16.14 6.45
CA GLN A 369 7.32 16.51 6.22
C GLN A 369 6.76 15.90 4.93
N ARG A 370 7.48 16.01 3.81
CA ARG A 370 7.04 15.44 2.52
C ARG A 370 6.94 13.92 2.57
N LEU A 371 7.89 13.25 3.23
CA LEU A 371 7.84 11.80 3.46
C LEU A 371 6.61 11.41 4.27
N ASN A 372 6.36 12.09 5.40
CA ASN A 372 5.24 11.80 6.28
C ASN A 372 3.90 12.04 5.57
N GLU A 373 3.76 13.14 4.82
CA GLU A 373 2.55 13.44 4.05
C GLU A 373 2.28 12.40 2.95
N ALA A 374 3.31 11.97 2.21
CA ALA A 374 3.17 10.92 1.19
C ALA A 374 2.81 9.57 1.83
N TRP A 375 3.49 9.17 2.90
CA TRP A 375 3.14 7.95 3.64
C TRP A 375 1.72 8.00 4.22
N MET A 376 1.24 9.16 4.69
CA MET A 376 -0.14 9.26 5.19
C MET A 376 -1.19 8.95 4.11
N LEU A 377 -0.98 9.37 2.86
CA LEU A 377 -1.84 9.01 1.73
C LEU A 377 -1.70 7.52 1.36
N GLU A 378 -0.46 7.03 1.25
CA GLU A 378 -0.18 5.61 0.97
C GLU A 378 -0.90 4.68 1.96
N LEU A 379 -0.77 4.96 3.26
CA LEU A 379 -1.40 4.19 4.33
C LEU A 379 -2.93 4.32 4.34
N ALA A 380 -3.50 5.39 3.78
CA ALA A 380 -4.95 5.49 3.58
C ALA A 380 -5.41 4.54 2.46
N GLY A 381 -4.60 4.35 1.42
CA GLY A 381 -4.82 3.38 0.35
C GLY A 381 -4.87 1.92 0.84
N HIS A 382 -4.28 1.63 2.00
CA HIS A 382 -4.32 0.30 2.63
C HIS A 382 -5.69 -0.04 3.21
N PHE A 383 -6.64 0.89 3.35
CA PHE A 383 -7.95 0.64 3.97
C PHE A 383 -8.58 -0.65 3.44
N HIS A 384 -9.10 -1.50 4.33
CA HIS A 384 -9.40 -2.89 3.98
C HIS A 384 -10.33 -3.06 2.78
N ASP A 385 -11.28 -2.16 2.50
CA ASP A 385 -12.11 -2.26 1.28
C ASP A 385 -11.41 -1.77 0.00
N THR A 386 -10.55 -0.77 0.11
CA THR A 386 -9.80 -0.23 -1.05
C THR A 386 -8.63 -1.17 -1.38
N GLY A 387 -7.82 -1.54 -0.39
CA GLY A 387 -6.70 -2.47 -0.53
C GLY A 387 -7.13 -3.86 -0.97
N ALA A 388 -8.27 -4.37 -0.45
CA ALA A 388 -8.85 -5.65 -0.89
C ALA A 388 -9.41 -5.62 -2.30
N GLY A 389 -9.65 -4.46 -2.90
CA GLY A 389 -10.27 -4.38 -4.20
C GLY A 389 -11.79 -4.56 -4.17
N THR A 390 -12.46 -4.05 -3.13
CA THR A 390 -13.88 -4.32 -2.86
C THR A 390 -14.76 -3.07 -2.73
N ALA A 391 -14.18 -1.87 -2.84
CA ALA A 391 -14.89 -0.60 -2.93
C ALA A 391 -15.60 -0.36 -4.29
N THR A 392 -16.36 0.74 -4.38
CA THR A 392 -17.04 1.15 -5.62
C THR A 392 -16.06 1.70 -6.67
N PRO A 393 -16.41 1.72 -7.98
CA PRO A 393 -15.55 2.27 -9.03
C PRO A 393 -15.07 3.70 -8.73
N ARG A 394 -15.96 4.55 -8.22
CA ARG A 394 -15.64 5.94 -7.87
C ARG A 394 -14.64 6.06 -6.72
N SER A 395 -14.62 5.10 -5.79
CA SER A 395 -13.65 5.11 -4.69
C SER A 395 -12.22 4.93 -5.22
N TYR A 396 -12.04 4.12 -6.27
CA TYR A 396 -10.73 3.91 -6.89
C TYR A 396 -10.25 5.13 -7.66
N GLU A 397 -11.12 5.94 -8.24
CA GLU A 397 -10.68 7.19 -8.88
C GLU A 397 -9.98 8.13 -7.88
N PHE A 398 -10.48 8.20 -6.65
CA PHE A 398 -9.81 8.93 -5.57
C PHE A 398 -8.52 8.25 -5.12
N ALA A 399 -8.55 6.94 -4.85
CA ALA A 399 -7.38 6.19 -4.41
C ALA A 399 -6.23 6.25 -5.43
N TRP A 400 -6.54 6.11 -6.72
CA TRP A 400 -5.57 6.20 -7.82
C TRP A 400 -4.94 7.58 -7.97
N ASN A 401 -5.71 8.63 -7.69
CA ASN A 401 -5.15 9.97 -7.65
C ASN A 401 -4.19 10.13 -6.46
N ASP A 402 -4.56 9.61 -5.29
CA ASP A 402 -3.69 9.59 -4.11
C ASP A 402 -2.39 8.80 -4.40
N ASP A 403 -2.48 7.62 -5.00
CA ASP A 403 -1.34 6.80 -5.41
C ASP A 403 -0.40 7.56 -6.38
N ALA A 404 -0.97 8.31 -7.32
CA ALA A 404 -0.19 9.13 -8.26
C ALA A 404 0.51 10.32 -7.56
N ILE A 405 -0.13 10.94 -6.56
CA ILE A 405 0.49 11.95 -5.70
C ILE A 405 1.66 11.34 -4.93
N VAL A 406 1.45 10.17 -4.31
CA VAL A 406 2.46 9.47 -3.52
C VAL A 406 3.68 9.10 -4.36
N GLY A 407 3.47 8.43 -5.51
CA GLY A 407 4.55 8.04 -6.40
C GLY A 407 5.40 9.23 -6.86
N LYS A 408 4.76 10.37 -7.16
CA LYS A 408 5.46 11.63 -7.49
C LYS A 408 6.27 12.18 -6.33
N GLN A 409 5.72 12.18 -5.10
CA GLN A 409 6.45 12.69 -3.94
C GLN A 409 7.70 11.85 -3.66
N PHE A 410 7.57 10.52 -3.58
CA PHE A 410 8.72 9.65 -3.32
C PHE A 410 9.75 9.68 -4.46
N ALA A 411 9.32 9.74 -5.73
CA ALA A 411 10.23 9.87 -6.87
C ALA A 411 11.04 11.18 -6.84
N GLY A 412 10.38 12.30 -6.53
CA GLY A 412 11.06 13.59 -6.38
C GLY A 412 12.09 13.57 -5.24
N ILE A 413 11.71 13.01 -4.08
CA ILE A 413 12.62 12.88 -2.93
C ILE A 413 13.83 11.99 -3.26
N LEU A 414 13.62 10.85 -3.93
CA LEU A 414 14.71 9.97 -4.35
C LEU A 414 15.66 10.68 -5.31
N THR A 415 15.11 11.36 -6.33
CA THR A 415 15.91 12.11 -7.31
C THR A 415 16.73 13.20 -6.61
N ASP A 416 16.13 13.96 -5.69
CA ASP A 416 16.80 15.02 -4.93
C ASP A 416 17.98 14.53 -4.10
N ALA A 417 17.72 13.54 -3.26
CA ALA A 417 18.74 13.03 -2.38
C ALA A 417 19.84 12.31 -3.20
N THR A 418 19.49 11.75 -4.37
CA THR A 418 20.48 11.24 -5.32
C THR A 418 21.28 12.37 -5.97
N GLU A 419 20.67 13.51 -6.34
CA GLU A 419 21.38 14.67 -6.92
C GLU A 419 22.46 15.18 -5.94
N ALA A 420 22.12 15.23 -4.64
CA ALA A 420 23.08 15.58 -3.61
C ALA A 420 24.26 14.61 -3.59
N ILE A 421 24.01 13.30 -3.51
CA ILE A 421 25.08 12.30 -3.46
C ILE A 421 25.90 12.30 -4.76
N ALA A 422 25.24 12.39 -5.91
CA ALA A 422 25.87 12.46 -7.22
C ALA A 422 26.81 13.67 -7.33
N SER A 423 26.46 14.83 -6.76
CA SER A 423 27.35 16.01 -6.72
C SER A 423 28.69 15.75 -6.02
N GLY A 424 28.75 14.76 -5.13
CA GLY A 424 29.96 14.32 -4.46
C GLY A 424 30.72 13.20 -5.18
N LEU A 425 30.11 12.50 -6.13
CA LEU A 425 30.76 11.44 -6.91
C LEU A 425 31.69 12.03 -7.99
N ASP A 426 32.80 11.36 -8.29
CA ASP A 426 33.67 11.72 -9.40
C ASP A 426 33.07 11.22 -10.72
N THR A 427 32.30 12.09 -11.38
CA THR A 427 31.61 11.83 -12.65
C THR A 427 32.41 12.30 -13.86
N ASP A 428 33.67 12.74 -13.66
CA ASP A 428 34.58 13.13 -14.74
C ASP A 428 35.13 11.91 -15.48
N VAL A 429 34.27 11.36 -16.36
CA VAL A 429 34.51 10.15 -17.13
C VAL A 429 34.59 10.41 -18.64
N SER A 430 35.14 9.45 -19.36
CA SER A 430 35.16 9.43 -20.83
C SER A 430 33.79 8.99 -21.40
N GLY A 431 32.81 9.89 -21.42
CA GLY A 431 31.47 9.62 -21.98
C GLY A 431 30.39 10.43 -21.27
N VAL A 432 29.13 10.07 -21.42
CA VAL A 432 28.05 10.58 -20.56
C VAL A 432 28.08 9.80 -19.24
N PRO A 433 28.20 10.45 -18.07
CA PRO A 433 28.19 9.76 -16.80
C PRO A 433 26.78 9.29 -16.42
N ILE A 434 26.70 8.04 -15.96
CA ILE A 434 25.49 7.43 -15.41
C ILE A 434 25.80 6.98 -13.97
N VAL A 435 24.95 7.38 -13.03
CA VAL A 435 25.02 7.01 -11.62
C VAL A 435 24.00 5.91 -11.37
N ILE A 436 24.45 4.79 -10.82
CA ILE A 436 23.61 3.63 -10.50
C ILE A 436 23.44 3.51 -9.00
N PHE A 437 22.20 3.46 -8.53
CA PHE A 437 21.84 3.26 -7.14
C PHE A 437 21.34 1.84 -6.87
N ASN A 438 21.82 1.24 -5.78
CA ASN A 438 21.36 -0.03 -5.25
C ASN A 438 20.70 0.17 -3.87
N PRO A 439 19.36 0.03 -3.75
CA PRO A 439 18.66 0.17 -2.48
C PRO A 439 18.79 -1.03 -1.54
N LEU A 440 19.22 -2.21 -2.04
CA LEU A 440 19.33 -3.41 -1.21
C LEU A 440 20.59 -3.39 -0.33
N ASN A 441 20.52 -4.06 0.82
CA ASN A 441 21.65 -4.16 1.78
C ASN A 441 22.70 -5.22 1.43
N ILE A 442 22.69 -5.71 0.19
CA ILE A 442 23.71 -6.60 -0.38
C ILE A 442 24.34 -5.94 -1.59
N ALA A 443 25.65 -6.16 -1.79
CA ALA A 443 26.27 -5.90 -3.09
C ALA A 443 25.63 -6.82 -4.14
N ARG A 444 25.46 -6.32 -5.36
CA ARG A 444 24.94 -7.12 -6.46
C ARG A 444 25.44 -6.63 -7.80
N GLU A 445 25.49 -7.56 -8.75
CA GLU A 445 25.46 -7.26 -10.17
C GLU A 445 24.04 -7.53 -10.68
N ASP A 446 23.47 -6.60 -11.43
CA ASP A 446 22.18 -6.80 -12.12
C ASP A 446 22.14 -5.95 -13.40
N ILE A 447 21.08 -6.09 -14.19
CA ILE A 447 20.88 -5.27 -15.37
C ILE A 447 20.35 -3.90 -15.00
N VAL A 448 20.85 -2.90 -15.72
CA VAL A 448 20.30 -1.55 -15.77
C VAL A 448 19.63 -1.34 -17.13
N GLU A 449 18.41 -0.80 -17.13
CA GLU A 449 17.79 -0.20 -18.32
C GLU A 449 17.77 1.33 -18.18
N ALA A 450 18.39 2.04 -19.11
CA ALA A 450 18.50 3.50 -19.04
C ALA A 450 18.17 4.19 -20.38
N THR A 451 17.25 5.14 -20.34
CA THR A 451 17.05 6.18 -21.35
C THR A 451 18.10 7.28 -21.14
N VAL A 452 19.09 7.32 -22.03
CA VAL A 452 20.24 8.24 -21.92
C VAL A 452 20.24 9.20 -23.10
N ALA A 453 20.33 10.50 -22.82
CA ALA A 453 20.55 11.52 -23.82
C ALA A 453 22.03 11.56 -24.23
N LEU A 454 22.33 11.01 -25.42
CA LEU A 454 23.68 10.99 -25.99
C LEU A 454 23.87 12.10 -27.03
N PRO A 455 25.08 12.70 -27.13
CA PRO A 455 25.41 13.60 -28.23
C PRO A 455 25.20 12.91 -29.60
N GLY A 456 24.37 13.51 -30.46
CA GLY A 456 24.03 12.96 -31.77
C GLY A 456 22.87 11.95 -31.77
N GLY A 457 22.17 11.76 -30.65
CA GLY A 457 21.04 10.84 -30.52
C GLY A 457 21.45 9.39 -30.23
N MET A 458 20.47 8.49 -30.14
CA MET A 458 20.71 7.08 -29.81
C MET A 458 21.48 6.37 -30.94
N PRO A 459 22.69 5.85 -30.69
CA PRO A 459 23.50 5.16 -31.70
C PRO A 459 23.04 3.71 -31.92
N ARG A 460 23.63 3.02 -32.91
CA ARG A 460 23.38 1.58 -33.14
C ARG A 460 23.96 0.67 -32.06
N ALA A 461 25.05 1.11 -31.45
CA ALA A 461 25.71 0.42 -30.35
C ALA A 461 26.30 1.45 -29.39
N VAL A 462 26.52 1.04 -28.16
CA VAL A 462 27.17 1.84 -27.13
C VAL A 462 28.34 1.06 -26.54
N ARG A 463 29.26 1.80 -25.92
CA ARG A 463 30.24 1.25 -24.99
C ARG A 463 29.96 1.83 -23.62
N VAL A 464 29.85 0.94 -22.64
CA VAL A 464 29.66 1.29 -21.24
C VAL A 464 30.89 0.82 -20.48
N ASN A 465 31.53 1.72 -19.74
CA ASN A 465 32.64 1.37 -18.85
C ASN A 465 32.25 1.58 -17.40
N ASP A 466 32.71 0.69 -16.53
CA ASP A 466 32.55 0.80 -15.09
C ASP A 466 33.46 1.87 -14.46
N SER A 467 33.40 1.95 -13.13
CA SER A 467 34.19 2.91 -12.34
C SER A 467 35.72 2.76 -12.53
N GLU A 468 36.21 1.57 -12.90
CA GLU A 468 37.62 1.27 -13.15
C GLU A 468 38.02 1.51 -14.62
N GLY A 469 37.07 1.86 -15.48
CA GLY A 469 37.29 2.07 -16.91
C GLY A 469 37.25 0.77 -17.72
N LYS A 470 36.79 -0.34 -17.14
CA LYS A 470 36.61 -1.61 -17.83
C LYS A 470 35.28 -1.63 -18.56
N GLU A 471 35.30 -2.02 -19.83
CA GLU A 471 34.09 -2.18 -20.64
C GLU A 471 33.22 -3.32 -20.10
N VAL A 472 31.94 -3.05 -19.89
CA VAL A 472 30.93 -4.03 -19.47
C VAL A 472 30.00 -4.38 -20.64
N PRO A 473 29.37 -5.58 -20.62
CA PRO A 473 28.35 -5.93 -21.61
C PRO A 473 27.30 -4.85 -21.70
N SER A 474 27.04 -4.38 -22.92
CA SER A 474 26.07 -3.33 -23.20
C SER A 474 25.38 -3.52 -24.55
N GLN A 475 24.12 -3.09 -24.64
CA GLN A 475 23.32 -3.14 -25.87
C GLN A 475 22.31 -1.98 -25.92
N VAL A 476 21.82 -1.69 -27.13
CA VAL A 476 20.71 -0.76 -27.36
C VAL A 476 19.48 -1.58 -27.74
N ALA A 477 18.35 -1.36 -27.07
CA ALA A 477 17.08 -2.01 -27.37
C ALA A 477 15.92 -1.05 -27.08
N ASP A 478 14.95 -0.96 -27.99
CA ASP A 478 13.74 -0.13 -27.86
C ASP A 478 13.99 1.32 -27.41
N GLY A 479 15.07 1.93 -27.93
CA GLY A 479 15.45 3.31 -27.58
C GLY A 479 16.05 3.49 -26.19
N LYS A 480 16.38 2.39 -25.51
CA LYS A 480 17.09 2.35 -24.22
C LYS A 480 18.46 1.71 -24.35
N ILE A 481 19.31 1.98 -23.38
CA ILE A 481 20.60 1.33 -23.19
C ILE A 481 20.46 0.32 -22.06
N LEU A 482 20.91 -0.90 -22.31
CA LEU A 482 21.00 -1.96 -21.32
C LEU A 482 22.46 -2.28 -21.05
N PHE A 483 22.83 -2.48 -19.79
CA PHE A 483 24.17 -2.93 -19.41
C PHE A 483 24.18 -3.65 -18.07
N LEU A 484 25.22 -4.47 -17.84
CA LEU A 484 25.47 -5.06 -16.52
C LEU A 484 26.15 -4.05 -15.61
N ALA A 485 25.58 -3.84 -14.43
CA ALA A 485 26.13 -2.95 -13.42
C ALA A 485 26.31 -3.67 -12.10
N SER A 486 27.48 -3.49 -11.49
CA SER A 486 27.78 -3.87 -10.12
C SER A 486 27.67 -2.64 -9.23
N ALA A 487 26.93 -2.76 -8.13
CA ALA A 487 26.74 -1.67 -7.18
C ALA A 487 26.88 -2.15 -5.73
N PRO A 488 27.49 -1.34 -4.84
CA PRO A 488 27.62 -1.66 -3.42
C PRO A 488 26.25 -1.64 -2.71
N PRO A 489 26.12 -2.24 -1.52
CA PRO A 489 24.87 -2.20 -0.74
C PRO A 489 24.50 -0.77 -0.34
N VAL A 490 23.22 -0.40 -0.44
CA VAL A 490 22.69 0.94 -0.10
C VAL A 490 23.64 2.04 -0.61
N GLY A 491 23.93 2.01 -1.90
CA GLY A 491 25.08 2.70 -2.44
C GLY A 491 25.06 2.91 -3.95
N TYR A 492 26.08 3.62 -4.42
CA TYR A 492 26.18 4.17 -5.77
C TYR A 492 27.44 3.71 -6.49
N ALA A 493 27.34 3.59 -7.82
CA ALA A 493 28.48 3.39 -8.71
C ALA A 493 28.37 4.27 -9.96
N VAL A 494 29.47 4.84 -10.41
CA VAL A 494 29.56 5.67 -11.62
C VAL A 494 29.99 4.83 -12.81
N TYR A 495 29.24 4.95 -13.90
CA TYR A 495 29.50 4.36 -15.21
C TYR A 495 29.64 5.46 -16.27
N SER A 496 30.32 5.14 -17.38
CA SER A 496 30.44 6.04 -18.53
C SER A 496 29.85 5.42 -19.78
N VAL A 497 28.98 6.14 -20.48
CA VAL A 497 28.35 5.68 -21.72
C VAL A 497 28.88 6.49 -22.90
N SER A 498 29.25 5.82 -23.98
CA SER A 498 29.71 6.47 -25.21
C SER A 498 29.18 5.76 -26.45
N SER A 499 28.97 6.53 -27.53
CA SER A 499 28.53 5.98 -28.80
C SER A 499 29.60 5.06 -29.41
N ALA A 500 29.17 3.94 -30.00
CA ALA A 500 30.03 2.99 -30.67
C ALA A 500 29.44 2.55 -32.02
N GLN A 501 30.28 2.02 -32.90
CA GLN A 501 29.85 1.47 -34.20
C GLN A 501 29.39 0.01 -34.08
N ALA A 502 29.95 -0.74 -33.14
CA ALA A 502 29.60 -2.12 -32.83
C ALA A 502 29.89 -2.40 -31.34
N SER A 503 29.19 -3.38 -30.77
CA SER A 503 29.52 -3.93 -29.45
C SER A 503 30.75 -4.84 -29.56
N ASN A 504 31.69 -4.71 -28.63
CA ASN A 504 32.87 -5.58 -28.54
C ASN A 504 32.70 -6.72 -27.52
N SER A 505 31.52 -6.84 -26.89
CA SER A 505 31.30 -7.82 -25.83
C SER A 505 30.97 -9.19 -26.42
N HIS A 506 31.78 -10.20 -26.09
CA HIS A 506 31.40 -11.59 -26.29
C HIS A 506 30.29 -11.98 -25.31
N SER A 507 29.32 -12.75 -25.76
CA SER A 507 28.21 -13.22 -24.93
C SER A 507 27.92 -14.70 -25.17
N ASP A 508 27.62 -15.39 -24.08
CA ASP A 508 27.10 -16.76 -24.11
C ASP A 508 25.58 -16.80 -24.31
N LEU A 509 24.93 -15.63 -24.38
CA LEU A 509 23.51 -15.54 -24.65
C LEU A 509 23.21 -15.95 -26.09
N ARG A 510 22.19 -16.78 -26.26
CA ARG A 510 21.73 -17.25 -27.56
C ARG A 510 20.22 -17.19 -27.62
N VAL A 511 19.71 -16.81 -28.78
CA VAL A 511 18.28 -16.83 -29.08
C VAL A 511 18.02 -17.31 -30.50
N SER A 512 16.99 -18.13 -30.65
CA SER A 512 16.40 -18.51 -31.92
C SER A 512 14.91 -18.22 -31.86
N GLY A 513 14.16 -18.41 -32.95
CA GLY A 513 12.71 -18.19 -32.97
C GLY A 513 11.89 -19.03 -31.98
N SER A 514 12.50 -19.99 -31.26
CA SER A 514 11.82 -20.86 -30.30
C SER A 514 12.66 -21.25 -29.07
N SER A 515 13.83 -20.64 -28.86
CA SER A 515 14.70 -21.00 -27.73
C SER A 515 15.56 -19.83 -27.26
N LEU A 516 15.85 -19.81 -25.96
CA LEU A 516 16.77 -18.88 -25.29
C LEU A 516 17.79 -19.71 -24.52
N GLU A 517 19.05 -19.29 -24.46
CA GLU A 517 20.08 -19.94 -23.64
C GLU A 517 21.04 -18.90 -23.07
N ASN A 518 21.42 -19.06 -21.78
CA ASN A 518 22.52 -18.34 -21.14
C ASN A 518 23.48 -19.35 -20.48
N GLY A 519 24.41 -18.90 -19.63
CA GLY A 519 25.33 -19.80 -18.93
C GLY A 519 24.65 -20.88 -18.06
N ARG A 520 23.43 -20.61 -17.57
CA ARG A 520 22.72 -21.46 -16.61
C ARG A 520 21.50 -22.17 -17.18
N TYR A 521 20.65 -21.46 -17.93
CA TYR A 521 19.38 -21.97 -18.42
C TYR A 521 19.41 -22.20 -19.93
N ARG A 522 18.71 -23.24 -20.37
CA ARG A 522 18.22 -23.38 -21.75
C ARG A 522 16.70 -23.50 -21.73
N ILE A 523 16.03 -22.60 -22.43
CA ILE A 523 14.58 -22.49 -22.50
C ILE A 523 14.11 -22.86 -23.90
N LYS A 524 13.00 -23.58 -24.02
CA LYS A 524 12.32 -23.85 -25.29
C LYS A 524 10.85 -23.47 -25.24
N LEU A 525 10.38 -22.77 -26.26
CA LEU A 525 8.97 -22.50 -26.49
C LEU A 525 8.39 -23.59 -27.42
N ASN A 526 7.15 -23.98 -27.19
CA ASN A 526 6.40 -24.81 -28.13
C ASN A 526 5.81 -23.96 -29.28
N ALA A 527 5.16 -24.62 -30.24
CA ALA A 527 4.54 -23.92 -31.38
C ALA A 527 3.40 -22.96 -31.00
N GLY A 528 2.79 -23.14 -29.81
CA GLY A 528 1.77 -22.26 -29.25
C GLY A 528 2.35 -21.06 -28.48
N GLY A 529 3.68 -20.93 -28.42
CA GLY A 529 4.38 -19.87 -27.71
C GLY A 529 4.48 -20.05 -26.19
N ASP A 530 4.06 -21.20 -25.65
CA ASP A 530 4.23 -21.51 -24.23
C ASP A 530 5.65 -22.00 -23.95
N VAL A 531 6.22 -21.64 -22.81
CA VAL A 531 7.52 -22.17 -22.36
C VAL A 531 7.34 -23.63 -21.94
N ALA A 532 7.88 -24.53 -22.74
CA ALA A 532 7.69 -25.98 -22.61
C ALA A 532 8.83 -26.70 -21.89
N SER A 533 9.98 -26.05 -21.73
CA SER A 533 11.17 -26.61 -21.08
C SER A 533 12.04 -25.48 -20.54
N ILE A 534 12.55 -25.67 -19.32
CA ILE A 534 13.58 -24.86 -18.68
C ILE A 534 14.60 -25.83 -18.08
N GLU A 535 15.67 -26.07 -18.82
CA GLU A 535 16.82 -26.88 -18.38
C GLU A 535 17.76 -26.01 -17.54
N ASP A 536 17.89 -26.29 -16.24
CA ASP A 536 18.95 -25.74 -15.40
C ASP A 536 20.21 -26.58 -15.55
N LYS A 537 21.17 -26.06 -16.32
CA LYS A 537 22.45 -26.73 -16.63
C LYS A 537 23.34 -26.90 -15.41
N SER A 538 23.20 -26.02 -14.40
CA SER A 538 23.97 -26.13 -13.16
C SER A 538 23.50 -27.30 -12.30
N LEU A 539 22.21 -27.63 -12.37
CA LEU A 539 21.60 -28.77 -11.68
C LEU A 539 21.59 -30.04 -12.53
N ASN A 540 21.79 -29.92 -13.84
CA ASN A 540 21.53 -30.96 -14.83
C ASN A 540 20.10 -31.50 -14.72
N LYS A 541 19.12 -30.59 -14.66
CA LYS A 541 17.70 -30.90 -14.43
C LYS A 541 16.78 -30.08 -15.34
N GLU A 542 15.71 -30.72 -15.78
CA GLU A 542 14.52 -30.05 -16.30
C GLU A 542 13.68 -29.56 -15.12
N LEU A 543 13.33 -28.27 -15.08
CA LEU A 543 12.53 -27.69 -14.00
C LEU A 543 11.03 -27.90 -14.19
N LEU A 544 10.56 -28.11 -15.42
CA LEU A 544 9.15 -28.22 -15.75
C LEU A 544 8.71 -29.65 -16.07
N ALA A 545 7.61 -30.09 -15.46
CA ALA A 545 6.95 -31.35 -15.82
C ALA A 545 6.01 -31.20 -17.03
N ALA A 546 5.53 -29.98 -17.29
CA ALA A 546 4.71 -29.60 -18.43
C ALA A 546 4.84 -28.09 -18.70
N PRO A 547 4.41 -27.57 -19.86
CA PRO A 547 4.59 -26.15 -20.18
C PRO A 547 3.96 -25.20 -19.16
N ILE A 548 4.60 -24.05 -18.95
CA ILE A 548 4.00 -22.91 -18.24
C ILE A 548 2.95 -22.31 -19.17
N ARG A 549 1.73 -22.13 -18.65
CA ARG A 549 0.59 -21.63 -19.44
C ARG A 549 -0.19 -20.58 -18.67
N LEU A 550 -0.77 -19.64 -19.40
CA LEU A 550 -1.75 -18.70 -18.86
C LEU A 550 -3.14 -19.35 -18.97
N ALA A 551 -3.73 -19.69 -17.83
CA ALA A 551 -5.03 -20.34 -17.69
C ALA A 551 -6.12 -19.30 -17.45
N ILE A 552 -7.23 -19.42 -18.18
CA ILE A 552 -8.45 -18.65 -17.99
C ILE A 552 -9.45 -19.60 -17.34
N SER A 553 -9.62 -19.45 -16.03
CA SER A 553 -10.56 -20.25 -15.24
C SER A 553 -11.91 -19.54 -15.12
N ASN A 554 -12.96 -20.30 -14.87
CA ASN A 554 -14.27 -19.72 -14.58
C ASN A 554 -14.26 -19.13 -13.18
N ASP A 555 -14.70 -17.89 -13.06
CA ASP A 555 -14.86 -17.22 -11.78
C ASP A 555 -16.25 -16.59 -11.74
N ASN A 556 -17.19 -17.27 -11.10
CA ASN A 556 -18.59 -16.85 -10.99
C ASN A 556 -19.11 -17.15 -9.58
N PRO A 557 -18.59 -16.43 -8.56
CA PRO A 557 -18.88 -16.71 -7.17
C PRO A 557 -20.37 -16.51 -6.87
N LYS A 558 -20.91 -17.33 -5.97
CA LYS A 558 -22.34 -17.32 -5.62
C LYS A 558 -22.79 -16.01 -4.96
N VAL A 559 -21.91 -15.39 -4.18
CA VAL A 559 -22.14 -14.15 -3.43
C VAL A 559 -20.85 -13.34 -3.34
N TYR A 560 -20.98 -12.03 -3.20
CA TYR A 560 -19.87 -11.07 -3.03
C TYR A 560 -18.78 -11.19 -4.11
N PRO A 561 -19.08 -10.79 -5.36
CA PRO A 561 -18.25 -11.09 -6.52
C PRO A 561 -16.78 -10.66 -6.40
N ALA A 562 -16.52 -9.42 -5.98
CA ALA A 562 -15.16 -8.92 -5.75
C ALA A 562 -14.40 -9.65 -4.63
N TRP A 563 -15.10 -10.16 -3.63
CA TRP A 563 -14.48 -10.72 -2.42
C TRP A 563 -14.22 -12.23 -2.51
N ASN A 564 -15.11 -12.98 -3.17
CA ASN A 564 -15.13 -14.44 -3.08
C ASN A 564 -14.66 -15.12 -4.36
N MET A 565 -14.01 -16.28 -4.18
CA MET A 565 -13.90 -17.33 -5.18
C MET A 565 -14.52 -18.60 -4.59
N ASP A 566 -15.06 -19.49 -5.43
CA ASP A 566 -15.63 -20.76 -4.96
C ASP A 566 -14.65 -21.91 -5.19
N PHE A 567 -14.41 -22.74 -4.17
CA PHE A 567 -13.48 -23.88 -4.22
C PHE A 567 -13.69 -24.78 -5.45
N ASP A 568 -14.93 -25.18 -5.73
CA ASP A 568 -15.24 -26.07 -6.86
C ASP A 568 -14.86 -25.44 -8.22
N GLN A 569 -14.95 -24.11 -8.35
CA GLN A 569 -14.55 -23.39 -9.55
C GLN A 569 -13.03 -23.24 -9.63
N GLU A 570 -12.38 -22.93 -8.51
CA GLU A 570 -10.92 -22.82 -8.42
C GLU A 570 -10.19 -24.14 -8.69
N GLN A 571 -10.80 -25.26 -8.29
CA GLN A 571 -10.28 -26.61 -8.52
C GLN A 571 -10.74 -27.22 -9.86
N ALA A 572 -11.68 -26.60 -10.58
CA ALA A 572 -12.05 -27.08 -11.90
C ALA A 572 -10.88 -26.91 -12.89
N GLU A 573 -10.90 -27.72 -13.95
CA GLU A 573 -10.02 -27.45 -15.08
C GLU A 573 -10.33 -26.08 -15.68
N PRO A 574 -9.31 -25.32 -16.12
CA PRO A 574 -9.54 -24.02 -16.72
C PRO A 574 -10.40 -24.16 -17.97
N ARG A 575 -11.33 -23.22 -18.16
CA ARG A 575 -12.23 -23.26 -19.33
C ARG A 575 -11.48 -23.04 -20.64
N ALA A 576 -10.37 -22.30 -20.58
CA ALA A 576 -9.47 -22.09 -21.68
C ALA A 576 -8.05 -21.85 -21.16
N TYR A 577 -7.08 -22.03 -22.03
CA TYR A 577 -5.76 -21.43 -21.87
C TYR A 577 -5.65 -20.31 -22.90
N VAL A 578 -4.83 -19.30 -22.64
CA VAL A 578 -4.51 -18.27 -23.64
C VAL A 578 -3.97 -18.98 -24.87
N ALA A 579 -4.76 -18.92 -25.93
CA ALA A 579 -4.61 -19.69 -27.15
C ALA A 579 -5.09 -18.86 -28.34
N GLY A 580 -4.42 -19.03 -29.46
CA GLY A 580 -4.60 -18.26 -30.67
C GLY A 580 -3.33 -18.39 -31.50
N PRO A 581 -3.31 -17.93 -32.77
CA PRO A 581 -2.09 -17.94 -33.56
C PRO A 581 -0.99 -17.15 -32.85
N ALA A 582 0.02 -17.86 -32.33
CA ALA A 582 1.12 -17.25 -31.61
C ALA A 582 2.02 -16.49 -32.60
N GLN A 583 2.17 -15.19 -32.39
CA GLN A 583 3.17 -14.40 -33.08
C GLN A 583 4.41 -14.33 -32.21
N ILE A 584 5.44 -15.09 -32.59
CA ILE A 584 6.71 -15.17 -31.87
C ILE A 584 7.74 -14.36 -32.64
N ARG A 585 8.40 -13.42 -31.96
CA ARG A 585 9.55 -12.69 -32.50
C ARG A 585 10.68 -12.61 -31.50
N ILE A 586 11.90 -12.57 -32.01
CA ILE A 586 13.06 -12.18 -31.21
C ILE A 586 12.92 -10.68 -30.93
N LYS A 587 12.71 -10.32 -29.66
CA LYS A 587 12.59 -8.92 -29.23
C LYS A 587 13.98 -8.34 -29.01
N GLU A 588 14.84 -9.07 -28.30
CA GLU A 588 16.22 -8.67 -28.05
C GLU A 588 17.19 -9.81 -28.39
N ASN A 589 18.31 -9.43 -29.00
CA ASN A 589 19.42 -10.32 -29.30
C ASN A 589 20.74 -9.57 -29.11
N GLY A 590 21.10 -9.34 -27.85
CA GLY A 590 22.32 -8.64 -27.49
C GLY A 590 23.08 -9.32 -26.36
N PRO A 591 24.28 -8.81 -26.04
CA PRO A 591 25.18 -9.42 -25.08
C PRO A 591 24.73 -9.32 -23.61
N VAL A 592 23.72 -8.50 -23.30
CA VAL A 592 23.19 -8.27 -21.95
C VAL A 592 21.90 -9.06 -21.73
N ARG A 593 21.00 -9.05 -22.71
CA ARG A 593 19.70 -9.71 -22.67
C ARG A 593 19.31 -10.25 -24.04
N VAL A 594 18.80 -11.48 -24.02
CA VAL A 594 18.08 -12.09 -25.13
C VAL A 594 16.63 -12.32 -24.72
N SER A 595 15.69 -12.08 -25.63
CA SER A 595 14.27 -12.25 -25.31
C SER A 595 13.41 -12.65 -26.51
N LEU A 596 12.37 -13.43 -26.20
CA LEU A 596 11.31 -13.81 -27.14
C LEU A 596 9.99 -13.17 -26.70
N GLU A 597 9.39 -12.41 -27.61
CA GLU A 597 8.04 -11.85 -27.41
C GLU A 597 7.01 -12.72 -28.12
N VAL A 598 5.97 -13.08 -27.38
CA VAL A 598 4.84 -13.88 -27.83
C VAL A 598 3.57 -13.04 -27.70
N THR A 599 2.95 -12.72 -28.84
CA THR A 599 1.65 -12.05 -28.88
C THR A 599 0.54 -13.04 -29.23
N ARG A 600 -0.54 -13.03 -28.44
CA ARG A 600 -1.73 -13.87 -28.59
C ARG A 600 -2.99 -13.06 -28.26
N GLU A 601 -4.12 -13.51 -28.77
CA GLU A 601 -5.45 -13.00 -28.40
C GLU A 601 -6.33 -14.15 -27.96
N SER A 602 -7.12 -13.94 -26.90
CA SER A 602 -8.08 -14.92 -26.39
C SER A 602 -9.21 -14.20 -25.67
N GLU A 603 -10.45 -14.63 -25.90
CA GLU A 603 -11.64 -14.10 -25.22
C GLU A 603 -11.74 -12.55 -25.21
N GLY A 604 -11.33 -11.91 -26.32
CA GLY A 604 -11.36 -10.44 -26.46
C GLY A 604 -10.24 -9.69 -25.74
N SER A 605 -9.32 -10.40 -25.11
CA SER A 605 -8.12 -9.86 -24.45
C SER A 605 -6.88 -10.10 -25.31
N LYS A 606 -5.92 -9.17 -25.23
CA LYS A 606 -4.61 -9.27 -25.91
C LYS A 606 -3.53 -9.56 -24.89
N PHE A 607 -2.67 -10.52 -25.19
CA PHE A 607 -1.60 -10.99 -24.31
C PHE A 607 -0.27 -10.82 -25.03
N VAL A 608 0.61 -9.99 -24.49
CA VAL A 608 2.01 -9.88 -24.91
C VAL A 608 2.88 -10.38 -23.77
N GLN A 609 3.58 -11.50 -23.97
CA GLN A 609 4.51 -12.07 -23.00
C GLN A 609 5.92 -12.04 -23.57
N THR A 610 6.86 -11.46 -22.82
CA THR A 610 8.30 -11.45 -23.15
C THR A 610 9.02 -12.40 -22.19
N VAL A 611 9.61 -13.46 -22.73
CA VAL A 611 10.47 -14.40 -21.99
C VAL A 611 11.92 -13.96 -22.18
N SER A 612 12.62 -13.73 -21.08
CA SER A 612 13.95 -13.12 -21.09
C SER A 612 14.98 -13.96 -20.35
N LEU A 613 16.20 -14.01 -20.92
CA LEU A 613 17.41 -14.43 -20.22
C LEU A 613 18.48 -13.37 -20.35
N THR A 614 19.22 -13.23 -19.27
CA THR A 614 20.16 -12.15 -19.07
C THR A 614 21.54 -12.70 -18.78
N ALA A 615 22.56 -11.87 -19.00
CA ALA A 615 23.92 -12.14 -18.58
C ALA A 615 24.12 -11.78 -17.09
N GLY A 616 25.30 -12.11 -16.57
CA GLY A 616 25.67 -11.78 -15.19
C GLY A 616 24.79 -12.47 -14.14
N ASP A 617 24.79 -11.91 -12.95
CA ASP A 617 24.05 -12.43 -11.79
C ASP A 617 22.53 -12.52 -12.01
N SER A 618 21.97 -11.58 -12.77
CA SER A 618 20.55 -11.61 -13.16
C SER A 618 20.20 -12.81 -14.04
N GLY A 619 21.18 -13.41 -14.71
CA GLY A 619 21.01 -14.63 -15.51
C GLY A 619 20.66 -15.87 -14.69
N ASN A 620 20.63 -15.75 -13.37
CA ASN A 620 20.22 -16.80 -12.43
C ASN A 620 18.70 -16.93 -12.26
N ARG A 621 17.90 -16.14 -12.99
CA ARG A 621 16.45 -16.25 -13.03
C ARG A 621 15.94 -16.18 -14.47
N VAL A 622 14.81 -16.84 -14.73
CA VAL A 622 14.04 -16.68 -15.97
C VAL A 622 12.94 -15.66 -15.70
N GLU A 623 12.82 -14.63 -16.52
CA GLU A 623 11.81 -13.57 -16.36
C GLU A 623 10.73 -13.63 -17.44
N PHE A 624 9.49 -13.36 -17.03
CA PHE A 624 8.31 -13.31 -17.87
C PHE A 624 7.65 -11.95 -17.69
N GLY A 625 7.93 -11.01 -18.60
CA GLY A 625 7.25 -9.72 -18.65
C GLY A 625 5.92 -9.86 -19.38
N ASN A 626 4.83 -9.40 -18.78
CA ASN A 626 3.48 -9.50 -19.34
C ASN A 626 2.90 -8.10 -19.49
N ALA A 627 2.39 -7.80 -20.68
CA ALA A 627 1.55 -6.64 -20.97
C ALA A 627 0.22 -7.17 -21.53
N ILE A 628 -0.86 -6.98 -20.78
CA ILE A 628 -2.16 -7.60 -21.06
C ILE A 628 -3.24 -6.51 -21.15
N ASP A 629 -3.90 -6.43 -22.30
CA ASP A 629 -5.14 -5.66 -22.45
C ASP A 629 -6.30 -6.59 -22.08
N TRP A 630 -6.75 -6.50 -20.83
CA TRP A 630 -7.74 -7.42 -20.26
C TRP A 630 -9.18 -6.92 -20.46
N LYS A 631 -10.02 -7.75 -21.09
CA LYS A 631 -11.47 -7.54 -21.27
C LYS A 631 -12.30 -8.80 -21.07
N THR A 632 -11.69 -9.87 -20.58
CA THR A 632 -12.37 -11.13 -20.35
C THR A 632 -13.33 -11.00 -19.15
N LEU A 633 -14.51 -11.64 -19.25
CA LEU A 633 -15.57 -11.63 -18.24
C LEU A 633 -15.66 -12.97 -17.50
N SER A 634 -16.16 -12.92 -16.26
CA SER A 634 -16.42 -14.09 -15.41
C SER A 634 -15.23 -15.05 -15.36
N ALA A 635 -14.04 -14.48 -15.09
CA ALA A 635 -12.79 -15.19 -15.18
C ALA A 635 -11.72 -14.65 -14.23
N ASN A 636 -10.88 -15.57 -13.80
CA ASN A 636 -9.56 -15.30 -13.24
C ASN A 636 -8.48 -15.82 -14.19
N LEU A 637 -7.48 -14.98 -14.44
CA LEU A 637 -6.29 -15.32 -15.20
C LEU A 637 -5.22 -15.83 -14.22
N LYS A 638 -4.71 -17.05 -14.42
CA LYS A 638 -3.60 -17.60 -13.63
C LYS A 638 -2.41 -17.98 -14.51
N ALA A 639 -1.19 -17.81 -14.01
CA ALA A 639 -0.03 -18.53 -14.54
C ALA A 639 0.08 -19.89 -13.83
N THR A 640 0.14 -20.97 -14.60
CA THR A 640 0.30 -22.34 -14.07
C THR A 640 1.74 -22.80 -14.24
N PHE A 641 2.33 -23.33 -13.16
CA PHE A 641 3.70 -23.83 -13.11
C PHE A 641 3.72 -25.33 -12.75
N PRO A 642 3.64 -26.24 -13.74
CA PRO A 642 3.84 -27.66 -13.51
C PRO A 642 5.34 -27.93 -13.37
N LEU A 643 5.79 -28.18 -12.14
CA LEU A 643 7.20 -28.34 -11.78
C LEU A 643 7.62 -29.81 -11.78
N SER A 644 8.90 -30.06 -12.03
CA SER A 644 9.53 -31.38 -11.86
C SER A 644 9.74 -31.75 -10.39
N ALA A 645 9.85 -30.75 -9.51
CA ALA A 645 9.89 -30.95 -8.07
C ALA A 645 8.50 -31.39 -7.57
N THR A 646 8.47 -32.33 -6.64
CA THR A 646 7.23 -32.83 -6.02
C THR A 646 7.34 -32.83 -4.51
N ASN A 647 6.36 -32.20 -3.84
CA ASN A 647 6.27 -32.14 -2.38
C ASN A 647 4.82 -31.88 -1.97
N GLU A 648 4.40 -32.42 -0.82
CA GLU A 648 3.06 -32.17 -0.27
C GLU A 648 2.90 -30.70 0.14
N ASN A 649 3.98 -30.05 0.60
CA ASN A 649 3.99 -28.66 1.03
C ASN A 649 4.80 -27.74 0.09
N ALA A 650 4.40 -26.47 0.01
CA ALA A 650 5.23 -25.38 -0.53
C ALA A 650 5.46 -24.30 0.55
N THR A 651 6.58 -23.57 0.44
CA THR A 651 6.91 -22.47 1.36
C THR A 651 6.49 -21.12 0.76
N TYR A 652 5.76 -20.32 1.54
CA TYR A 652 5.25 -19.01 1.15
C TYR A 652 5.92 -17.90 1.97
N ASN A 653 6.25 -16.79 1.30
CA ASN A 653 6.89 -15.62 1.91
C ASN A 653 5.90 -14.67 2.59
N TRP A 654 6.26 -14.17 3.78
CA TRP A 654 5.51 -13.17 4.56
C TRP A 654 6.39 -11.99 5.04
N GLU A 655 7.53 -11.77 4.37
CA GLU A 655 8.61 -10.83 4.71
C GLU A 655 9.28 -11.03 6.09
N ILE A 656 8.49 -11.08 7.16
CA ILE A 656 8.90 -11.54 8.49
C ILE A 656 8.55 -13.03 8.58
N GLY A 657 9.44 -13.83 8.00
CA GLY A 657 9.37 -15.28 8.00
C GLY A 657 8.55 -15.89 6.87
N THR A 658 8.28 -17.18 7.03
CA THR A 658 7.63 -18.02 6.02
C THR A 658 6.64 -18.98 6.67
N ILE A 659 5.70 -19.48 5.86
CA ILE A 659 4.77 -20.54 6.24
C ILE A 659 4.79 -21.66 5.20
N GLU A 660 4.66 -22.91 5.64
CA GLU A 660 4.47 -24.05 4.75
C GLU A 660 2.99 -24.36 4.63
N ARG A 661 2.49 -24.54 3.40
CA ARG A 661 1.09 -24.90 3.15
C ARG A 661 1.00 -26.15 2.26
N PRO A 662 0.01 -27.03 2.53
CA PRO A 662 -0.23 -28.22 1.73
C PRO A 662 -0.90 -27.87 0.39
N ASN A 663 -1.30 -28.90 -0.37
CA ASN A 663 -2.21 -28.72 -1.50
C ASN A 663 -3.51 -28.01 -1.09
N ALA A 664 -4.07 -27.27 -2.05
CA ALA A 664 -5.35 -26.59 -1.94
C ALA A 664 -6.44 -27.54 -1.46
N ASN A 665 -7.26 -27.08 -0.52
CA ASN A 665 -8.40 -27.80 0.05
C ASN A 665 -9.59 -26.85 0.23
N GLU A 666 -10.74 -27.38 0.65
CA GLU A 666 -11.99 -26.64 0.75
C GLU A 666 -11.95 -25.43 1.71
N ARG A 667 -10.92 -25.34 2.56
CA ARG A 667 -10.71 -24.22 3.48
C ARG A 667 -9.57 -23.28 3.10
N GLN A 668 -8.60 -23.74 2.33
CA GLN A 668 -7.43 -22.97 1.91
C GLN A 668 -7.10 -23.35 0.47
N PHE A 669 -7.56 -22.54 -0.49
CA PHE A 669 -7.42 -22.84 -1.93
C PHE A 669 -7.01 -21.66 -2.79
N GLU A 670 -7.00 -20.45 -2.22
CA GLU A 670 -6.40 -19.25 -2.75
C GLU A 670 -5.82 -18.54 -1.53
N VAL A 671 -4.49 -18.42 -1.49
CA VAL A 671 -3.76 -17.97 -0.30
C VAL A 671 -2.85 -16.81 -0.64
N ALA A 672 -2.63 -15.98 0.37
CA ALA A 672 -1.80 -14.80 0.23
C ALA A 672 -0.31 -15.16 0.34
N SER A 673 0.50 -14.45 -0.45
CA SER A 673 1.95 -14.44 -0.35
C SER A 673 2.51 -13.13 -0.85
N HIS A 674 3.72 -12.79 -0.43
CA HIS A 674 4.45 -11.66 -0.99
C HIS A 674 5.35 -12.10 -2.14
N ARG A 675 6.67 -11.85 -2.08
CA ARG A 675 7.52 -11.80 -3.26
C ARG A 675 7.86 -13.15 -3.91
N TRP A 676 7.62 -14.28 -3.23
CA TRP A 676 7.98 -15.60 -3.73
C TRP A 676 7.26 -16.78 -3.07
N ILE A 677 7.22 -17.90 -3.80
CA ILE A 677 6.70 -19.21 -3.38
C ILE A 677 7.72 -20.27 -3.79
N ASP A 678 8.13 -21.13 -2.86
CA ASP A 678 9.13 -22.17 -3.11
C ASP A 678 8.54 -23.58 -3.06
N LEU A 679 8.89 -24.40 -4.07
CA LEU A 679 8.66 -25.83 -4.07
C LEU A 679 10.00 -26.58 -4.11
N SER A 680 10.54 -26.83 -2.92
CA SER A 680 11.65 -27.76 -2.72
C SER A 680 11.17 -29.21 -2.86
N ASP A 681 11.83 -30.00 -3.70
CA ASP A 681 11.49 -31.42 -3.91
C ASP A 681 11.61 -32.23 -2.62
N LYS A 682 10.76 -33.26 -2.45
CA LYS A 682 10.75 -34.13 -1.26
C LYS A 682 12.09 -34.82 -1.00
N SER A 683 12.95 -34.99 -2.01
CA SER A 683 14.31 -35.51 -1.84
C SER A 683 15.25 -34.54 -1.11
N GLY A 684 14.92 -33.24 -1.06
CA GLY A 684 15.78 -32.18 -0.51
C GLY A 684 17.03 -31.91 -1.35
N LEU A 685 17.08 -32.37 -2.61
CA LEU A 685 18.25 -32.21 -3.49
C LEU A 685 18.14 -31.04 -4.46
N PHE A 686 16.92 -30.64 -4.83
CA PHE A 686 16.66 -29.54 -5.75
C PHE A 686 15.25 -28.98 -5.55
N GLY A 687 14.95 -27.85 -6.17
CA GLY A 687 13.61 -27.28 -6.20
C GLY A 687 13.48 -26.14 -7.19
N THR A 688 12.34 -25.46 -7.15
CA THR A 688 12.08 -24.26 -7.95
C THR A 688 11.30 -23.24 -7.14
N THR A 689 11.81 -22.01 -7.15
CA THR A 689 11.15 -20.85 -6.56
C THR A 689 10.46 -20.03 -7.65
N VAL A 690 9.17 -19.75 -7.47
CA VAL A 690 8.38 -18.80 -8.28
C VAL A 690 8.50 -17.42 -7.64
N LEU A 691 8.88 -16.42 -8.43
CA LEU A 691 9.03 -15.02 -8.02
C LEU A 691 7.86 -14.21 -8.55
N THR A 692 7.39 -13.23 -7.78
CA THR A 692 6.38 -12.27 -8.20
C THR A 692 6.80 -10.85 -7.85
N ASP A 693 6.38 -9.89 -8.66
CA ASP A 693 6.53 -8.48 -8.36
C ASP A 693 5.51 -8.01 -7.30
N TYR A 694 4.22 -8.06 -7.60
CA TYR A 694 3.13 -7.54 -6.75
C TYR A 694 1.89 -8.46 -6.70
N LYS A 695 1.93 -9.65 -7.31
CA LYS A 695 0.78 -10.55 -7.31
C LYS A 695 0.72 -11.31 -5.99
N ASN A 696 -0.36 -11.10 -5.24
CA ASN A 696 -0.47 -11.61 -3.87
C ASN A 696 -1.32 -12.88 -3.74
N GLY A 697 -2.14 -13.22 -4.74
CA GLY A 697 -2.98 -14.43 -4.74
C GLY A 697 -2.30 -15.62 -5.43
N SER A 698 -2.31 -16.78 -4.78
CA SER A 698 -1.73 -18.01 -5.33
C SER A 698 -2.36 -19.26 -4.77
N ASP A 699 -2.13 -20.40 -5.43
CA ASP A 699 -2.56 -21.70 -4.92
C ASP A 699 -1.60 -22.85 -5.30
N LYS A 700 -1.70 -23.94 -4.55
CA LYS A 700 -0.99 -25.19 -4.82
C LYS A 700 -1.98 -26.29 -5.22
N ARG A 701 -2.20 -26.44 -6.52
CA ARG A 701 -3.21 -27.36 -7.08
C ARG A 701 -2.91 -28.83 -6.78
N SER A 702 -1.64 -29.21 -6.79
CA SER A 702 -1.17 -30.58 -6.56
C SER A 702 0.27 -30.58 -6.05
N ASP A 703 0.82 -31.76 -5.74
CA ASP A 703 2.18 -31.92 -5.20
C ASP A 703 3.29 -31.27 -6.05
N ASN A 704 3.02 -31.02 -7.33
CA ASN A 704 3.99 -30.47 -8.27
C ASN A 704 3.48 -29.26 -9.05
N THR A 705 2.32 -28.70 -8.71
CA THR A 705 1.73 -27.59 -9.48
C THR A 705 1.43 -26.40 -8.59
N LEU A 706 2.16 -25.31 -8.82
CA LEU A 706 1.87 -23.99 -8.27
C LEU A 706 1.11 -23.16 -9.30
N ARG A 707 0.23 -22.26 -8.85
CA ARG A 707 -0.44 -21.27 -9.69
C ARG A 707 -0.36 -19.89 -9.04
N LEU A 708 -0.14 -18.87 -9.86
CA LEU A 708 -0.16 -17.46 -9.46
C LEU A 708 -1.37 -16.79 -10.11
N THR A 709 -2.22 -16.14 -9.33
CA THR A 709 -3.39 -15.42 -9.82
C THR A 709 -3.00 -14.01 -10.25
N LEU A 710 -3.35 -13.63 -11.48
CA LEU A 710 -2.78 -12.46 -12.16
C LEU A 710 -3.77 -11.29 -12.29
N ILE A 711 -4.97 -11.54 -12.82
CA ILE A 711 -6.00 -10.53 -13.12
C ILE A 711 -7.38 -11.17 -12.95
N ARG A 712 -8.39 -10.40 -12.50
CA ARG A 712 -9.71 -10.95 -12.16
C ARG A 712 -10.89 -10.08 -12.61
N SER A 713 -11.85 -10.69 -13.30
CA SER A 713 -13.18 -10.09 -13.59
C SER A 713 -14.26 -11.05 -13.07
N PRO A 714 -14.79 -10.88 -11.85
CA PRO A 714 -15.72 -11.84 -11.28
C PRO A 714 -17.04 -11.88 -12.06
N GLY A 715 -17.62 -13.07 -12.18
CA GLY A 715 -18.94 -13.26 -12.74
C GLY A 715 -20.04 -12.79 -11.77
N ILE A 716 -21.17 -12.36 -12.34
CA ILE A 716 -22.32 -11.88 -11.58
C ILE A 716 -23.48 -12.85 -11.82
N GLN A 717 -23.90 -13.56 -10.78
CA GLN A 717 -25.12 -14.37 -10.86
C GLN A 717 -26.35 -13.52 -10.56
N PRO A 718 -27.40 -13.55 -11.42
CA PRO A 718 -28.67 -12.94 -11.07
C PRO A 718 -29.31 -13.71 -9.91
N PRO A 719 -29.86 -13.03 -8.90
CA PRO A 719 -30.55 -13.70 -7.82
C PRO A 719 -31.79 -14.41 -8.35
N ALA A 720 -32.07 -15.62 -7.84
CA ALA A 720 -33.18 -16.48 -8.29
C ALA A 720 -34.57 -15.83 -8.13
N ASN A 721 -34.68 -14.72 -7.40
CA ASN A 721 -35.90 -13.97 -7.16
C ASN A 721 -36.19 -12.88 -8.21
N GLY A 722 -35.39 -12.80 -9.29
CA GLY A 722 -35.59 -11.86 -10.40
C GLY A 722 -35.27 -10.39 -10.07
N ARG A 723 -34.72 -10.09 -8.89
CA ARG A 723 -34.19 -8.76 -8.59
C ARG A 723 -32.93 -8.49 -9.44
N PRO A 724 -32.61 -7.23 -9.78
CA PRO A 724 -31.30 -6.90 -10.34
C PRO A 724 -30.20 -7.44 -9.43
N SER A 725 -29.15 -8.03 -10.02
CA SER A 725 -28.01 -8.47 -9.22
C SER A 725 -27.31 -7.25 -8.64
N GLY A 726 -27.07 -7.24 -7.33
CA GLY A 726 -26.19 -6.25 -6.72
C GLY A 726 -24.77 -6.42 -7.25
N TYR A 727 -23.96 -5.37 -7.19
CA TYR A 727 -22.54 -5.39 -7.59
C TYR A 727 -22.28 -5.66 -9.07
N SER A 728 -23.23 -5.42 -9.97
CA SER A 728 -23.02 -5.66 -11.40
C SER A 728 -21.84 -4.86 -11.98
N ASP A 729 -21.49 -3.71 -11.39
CA ASP A 729 -20.30 -2.94 -11.73
C ASP A 729 -19.00 -3.76 -11.58
N GLN A 730 -18.98 -4.80 -10.76
CA GLN A 730 -17.80 -5.64 -10.55
C GLN A 730 -17.54 -6.62 -11.69
N ALA A 731 -18.49 -6.82 -12.62
CA ALA A 731 -18.34 -7.73 -13.75
C ALA A 731 -17.11 -7.42 -14.63
N ASN A 732 -16.69 -6.15 -14.64
CA ASN A 732 -15.55 -5.64 -15.42
C ASN A 732 -14.46 -5.01 -14.53
N GLN A 733 -14.31 -5.49 -13.29
CA GLN A 733 -13.52 -4.84 -12.23
C GLN A 733 -12.05 -4.56 -12.56
N ASP A 734 -11.37 -5.40 -13.33
CA ASP A 734 -9.97 -5.18 -13.75
C ASP A 734 -9.83 -4.96 -15.26
N TRP A 735 -10.86 -4.49 -15.96
CA TRP A 735 -10.72 -4.17 -17.38
C TRP A 735 -9.74 -3.02 -17.60
N GLY A 736 -8.73 -3.26 -18.43
CA GLY A 736 -7.70 -2.27 -18.73
C GLY A 736 -6.35 -2.88 -19.07
N HIS A 737 -5.35 -2.02 -19.18
CA HIS A 737 -3.97 -2.38 -19.45
C HIS A 737 -3.22 -2.75 -18.17
N HIS A 738 -2.70 -3.98 -18.10
CA HIS A 738 -1.93 -4.49 -16.97
C HIS A 738 -0.51 -4.82 -17.38
N GLU A 739 0.46 -4.41 -16.55
CA GLU A 739 1.86 -4.78 -16.69
C GLU A 739 2.38 -5.43 -15.40
N PHE A 740 3.10 -6.54 -15.54
CA PHE A 740 3.72 -7.25 -14.42
C PHE A 740 4.79 -8.23 -14.89
N VAL A 741 5.68 -8.57 -13.95
CA VAL A 741 6.72 -9.59 -14.13
C VAL A 741 6.55 -10.68 -13.09
N PHE A 742 6.67 -11.93 -13.54
CA PHE A 742 6.97 -13.07 -12.65
C PHE A 742 8.25 -13.76 -13.14
N GLY A 743 8.86 -14.56 -12.26
CA GLY A 743 10.10 -15.26 -12.60
C GLY A 743 10.20 -16.65 -12.00
N LEU A 744 11.14 -17.45 -12.52
CA LEU A 744 11.46 -18.79 -12.00
C LEU A 744 12.96 -18.91 -11.73
N VAL A 745 13.28 -19.55 -10.61
CA VAL A 745 14.66 -19.87 -10.19
C VAL A 745 14.75 -21.32 -9.78
N GLY A 746 15.57 -22.11 -10.46
CA GLY A 746 15.97 -23.44 -9.98
C GLY A 746 16.92 -23.33 -8.79
N HIS A 747 16.95 -24.30 -7.90
CA HIS A 747 17.98 -24.35 -6.86
C HIS A 747 18.39 -25.77 -6.48
N ALA A 748 19.61 -25.91 -5.95
CA ALA A 748 20.07 -27.12 -5.28
C ALA A 748 19.71 -27.05 -3.79
N GLY A 749 19.30 -28.17 -3.20
CA GLY A 749 18.86 -28.20 -1.82
C GLY A 749 17.54 -27.45 -1.61
N ASP A 750 17.57 -26.46 -0.71
CA ASP A 750 16.43 -25.61 -0.37
C ASP A 750 16.66 -24.14 -0.76
N TRP A 751 15.59 -23.35 -0.71
CA TRP A 751 15.61 -21.92 -1.01
C TRP A 751 16.54 -21.11 -0.08
N ARG A 752 16.73 -21.54 1.18
CA ARG A 752 17.55 -20.82 2.18
C ARG A 752 19.02 -20.89 1.81
N LYS A 753 19.52 -22.09 1.54
CA LYS A 753 20.91 -22.34 1.15
C LYS A 753 21.23 -21.71 -0.19
N ALA A 754 20.29 -21.78 -1.13
CA ALA A 754 20.45 -21.20 -2.46
C ALA A 754 20.18 -19.68 -2.50
N GLN A 755 19.58 -19.12 -1.44
CA GLN A 755 19.23 -17.72 -1.31
C GLN A 755 18.36 -17.21 -2.48
N THR A 756 17.39 -18.01 -2.91
CA THR A 756 16.51 -17.65 -4.04
C THR A 756 15.57 -16.49 -3.70
N ASP A 757 15.34 -16.24 -2.40
CA ASP A 757 14.68 -15.04 -1.89
C ASP A 757 15.36 -13.74 -2.34
N TRP A 758 16.70 -13.71 -2.43
CA TRP A 758 17.42 -12.54 -2.97
C TRP A 758 17.12 -12.29 -4.45
N GLN A 759 16.78 -13.31 -5.24
CA GLN A 759 16.32 -13.10 -6.62
C GLN A 759 14.92 -12.47 -6.64
N ALA A 760 14.05 -12.82 -5.69
CA ALA A 760 12.74 -12.18 -5.53
C ALA A 760 12.88 -10.69 -5.19
N TYR A 761 13.74 -10.35 -4.23
CA TYR A 761 13.98 -8.95 -3.86
C TYR A 761 14.66 -8.17 -5.00
N ARG A 762 15.62 -8.76 -5.72
CA ARG A 762 16.26 -8.11 -6.89
C ARG A 762 15.26 -7.80 -8.02
N LEU A 763 14.30 -8.70 -8.27
CA LEU A 763 13.23 -8.50 -9.25
C LEU A 763 12.30 -7.34 -8.88
N ASN A 764 12.13 -7.09 -7.58
CA ASN A 764 11.23 -6.07 -7.06
C ASN A 764 11.88 -4.70 -6.92
N ASP A 765 13.13 -4.69 -6.49
CA ASP A 765 13.97 -3.52 -6.27
C ASP A 765 15.09 -3.47 -7.31
N PRO A 766 14.82 -3.13 -8.59
CA PRO A 766 15.86 -3.08 -9.62
C PRO A 766 16.94 -2.03 -9.30
N LEU A 767 18.08 -2.09 -9.99
CA LEU A 767 19.06 -1.00 -9.94
C LEU A 767 18.44 0.26 -10.56
N ILE A 768 18.70 1.43 -9.97
CA ILE A 768 18.11 2.69 -10.40
C ILE A 768 19.17 3.55 -11.06
N ALA A 769 18.95 3.93 -12.32
CA ALA A 769 19.89 4.73 -13.09
C ALA A 769 19.51 6.20 -13.16
N PHE A 770 20.52 7.05 -13.05
CA PHE A 770 20.41 8.49 -13.22
C PHE A 770 21.49 8.99 -14.19
N GLN A 771 21.14 9.91 -15.07
CA GLN A 771 22.09 10.63 -15.92
C GLN A 771 22.48 11.93 -15.23
N THR A 772 23.76 12.29 -15.31
CA THR A 772 24.26 13.57 -14.78
C THR A 772 25.30 14.20 -15.72
N VAL A 773 25.88 15.32 -15.31
CA VAL A 773 26.97 16.01 -16.01
C VAL A 773 28.33 15.62 -15.42
N LYS A 774 29.41 15.93 -16.14
CA LYS A 774 30.77 15.63 -15.68
C LYS A 774 31.23 16.66 -14.67
N HIS A 775 31.74 16.20 -13.53
CA HIS A 775 32.45 17.03 -12.56
C HIS A 775 33.36 16.16 -11.70
N LYS A 776 34.31 16.79 -11.02
CA LYS A 776 35.07 16.15 -9.94
C LYS A 776 34.20 16.02 -8.69
N GLY A 777 34.45 14.98 -7.91
CA GLY A 777 33.79 14.75 -6.64
C GLY A 777 34.71 14.01 -5.66
N GLU A 778 34.55 14.28 -4.37
CA GLU A 778 35.43 13.77 -3.30
C GLU A 778 35.07 12.37 -2.82
N LEU A 779 33.87 11.86 -3.13
CA LEU A 779 33.44 10.50 -2.77
C LEU A 779 34.07 9.43 -3.68
N GLY A 780 34.75 9.83 -4.76
CA GLY A 780 35.22 8.92 -5.79
C GLY A 780 34.07 8.41 -6.66
N LYS A 781 34.29 7.29 -7.36
CA LYS A 781 33.32 6.73 -8.33
C LYS A 781 32.36 5.69 -7.75
N SER A 782 32.46 5.42 -6.46
CA SER A 782 31.62 4.45 -5.76
C SER A 782 31.46 4.87 -4.31
N PHE A 783 30.24 4.74 -3.78
CA PHE A 783 29.90 5.08 -2.40
C PHE A 783 28.94 4.04 -1.81
N SER A 784 29.13 3.65 -0.56
CA SER A 784 28.28 2.69 0.15
C SER A 784 27.92 3.25 1.51
N LEU A 785 26.64 3.41 1.82
CA LEU A 785 26.23 3.96 3.11
C LEU A 785 26.32 2.91 4.24
N LEU A 786 25.97 1.66 3.95
CA LEU A 786 25.69 0.63 4.93
C LEU A 786 26.29 -0.72 4.50
N HIS A 787 26.90 -1.45 5.43
CA HIS A 787 27.41 -2.79 5.22
C HIS A 787 27.02 -3.72 6.36
N LEU A 788 26.63 -4.95 6.02
CA LEU A 788 26.34 -6.03 6.96
C LEU A 788 27.26 -7.22 6.65
N ASN A 789 27.82 -7.84 7.70
CA ASN A 789 28.66 -9.03 7.54
C ASN A 789 27.88 -10.32 7.20
N ASN A 790 26.55 -10.28 7.30
CA ASN A 790 25.67 -11.42 7.11
C ASN A 790 24.53 -11.08 6.15
N SER A 791 24.54 -11.66 4.95
CA SER A 791 23.52 -11.45 3.92
C SER A 791 22.17 -12.12 4.23
N ARG A 792 22.07 -12.89 5.31
CA ARG A 792 20.81 -13.48 5.80
C ARG A 792 20.07 -12.60 6.81
N ILE A 793 20.54 -11.36 6.98
CA ILE A 793 19.84 -10.27 7.65
C ILE A 793 19.42 -9.24 6.59
N ARG A 794 18.12 -9.03 6.42
CA ARG A 794 17.56 -8.02 5.50
C ARG A 794 17.32 -6.72 6.25
N VAL A 795 17.61 -5.59 5.61
CA VAL A 795 17.22 -4.26 6.08
C VAL A 795 15.81 -3.96 5.57
N LEU A 796 14.85 -3.77 6.49
CA LEU A 796 13.47 -3.41 6.18
C LEU A 796 13.27 -1.90 6.08
N ALA A 797 14.02 -1.12 6.87
CA ALA A 797 13.97 0.33 6.82
C ALA A 797 15.30 0.95 7.27
N LEU A 798 15.67 2.06 6.61
CA LEU A 798 16.74 2.94 7.01
C LEU A 798 16.27 4.39 6.81
N LYS A 799 15.91 5.06 7.90
CA LYS A 799 15.29 6.39 7.87
C LYS A 799 15.75 7.27 9.02
N LYS A 800 15.40 8.55 9.02
CA LYS A 800 15.55 9.40 10.21
C LYS A 800 14.44 9.06 11.21
N ALA A 801 14.72 9.12 12.52
CA ALA A 801 13.71 9.00 13.56
C ALA A 801 12.69 10.15 13.49
N GLU A 802 11.43 9.87 13.83
CA GLU A 802 10.36 10.86 13.79
C GLU A 802 10.59 11.96 14.85
N ALA A 803 11.02 11.56 16.05
CA ALA A 803 11.16 12.45 17.20
C ALA A 803 12.60 12.90 17.51
N SER A 804 13.62 12.47 16.75
CA SER A 804 15.02 12.82 16.99
C SER A 804 15.86 12.86 15.70
N ASP A 805 17.12 13.28 15.80
CA ASP A 805 18.08 13.24 14.69
C ASP A 805 18.84 11.89 14.59
N GLU A 806 18.37 10.87 15.31
CA GLU A 806 18.92 9.52 15.19
C GLU A 806 18.48 8.87 13.87
N ILE A 807 19.29 7.92 13.38
CA ILE A 807 18.97 7.08 12.24
C ILE A 807 18.31 5.80 12.76
N ILE A 808 17.14 5.47 12.24
CA ILE A 808 16.44 4.22 12.50
C ILE A 808 16.90 3.18 11.49
N LEU A 809 17.44 2.07 11.99
CA LEU A 809 17.77 0.87 11.22
C LEU A 809 16.90 -0.29 11.70
N ARG A 810 16.02 -0.80 10.83
CA ARG A 810 15.20 -1.99 11.08
C ARG A 810 15.68 -3.16 10.24
N MET A 811 15.86 -4.31 10.88
CA MET A 811 16.39 -5.51 10.26
C MET A 811 15.59 -6.75 10.64
N VAL A 812 15.62 -7.78 9.81
CA VAL A 812 14.99 -9.08 10.07
C VAL A 812 15.88 -10.25 9.62
N GLU A 813 15.84 -11.33 10.36
CA GLU A 813 16.47 -12.61 10.03
C GLU A 813 15.63 -13.41 9.01
N LEU A 814 16.27 -13.97 7.97
CA LEU A 814 15.56 -14.54 6.82
C LEU A 814 15.39 -16.06 6.83
N ASP A 815 16.21 -16.81 7.56
CA ASP A 815 16.27 -18.28 7.47
C ASP A 815 15.43 -19.01 8.52
N GLY A 816 14.89 -18.30 9.50
CA GLY A 816 14.20 -18.92 10.64
C GLY A 816 15.19 -19.63 11.58
N LYS A 817 16.41 -19.10 11.67
CA LYS A 817 17.50 -19.66 12.49
C LYS A 817 18.18 -18.58 13.32
N ASN A 818 18.93 -18.98 14.33
CA ASN A 818 19.74 -18.04 15.10
C ASN A 818 20.90 -17.51 14.23
N ALA A 819 21.08 -16.19 14.22
CA ALA A 819 22.19 -15.50 13.58
C ALA A 819 23.04 -14.81 14.67
N PRO A 820 24.07 -15.48 15.20
CA PRO A 820 25.01 -14.83 16.12
C PRO A 820 25.96 -13.89 15.36
N ASP A 821 26.56 -12.95 16.09
CA ASP A 821 27.69 -12.14 15.60
C ASP A 821 27.40 -11.31 14.33
N VAL A 822 26.21 -10.70 14.29
CA VAL A 822 25.83 -9.78 13.20
C VAL A 822 26.45 -8.41 13.46
N HIS A 823 27.26 -7.95 12.51
CA HIS A 823 27.93 -6.66 12.57
C HIS A 823 27.37 -5.75 11.49
N VAL A 824 27.04 -4.52 11.89
CA VAL A 824 26.56 -3.47 10.99
C VAL A 824 27.49 -2.28 11.07
N SER A 825 28.03 -1.89 9.93
CA SER A 825 28.90 -0.71 9.79
C SER A 825 28.30 0.27 8.77
N PHE A 826 28.59 1.54 8.97
CA PHE A 826 28.21 2.62 8.06
C PHE A 826 29.46 3.25 7.46
N ALA A 827 29.29 4.10 6.44
CA ALA A 827 30.36 4.92 5.89
C ALA A 827 31.09 5.79 6.93
N GLY A 828 30.44 6.07 8.07
CA GLY A 828 31.05 6.69 9.25
C GLY A 828 30.89 5.80 10.50
N PRO A 829 31.78 5.93 11.50
CA PRO A 829 31.66 5.19 12.76
C PRO A 829 30.35 5.47 13.48
N ILE A 830 29.70 4.43 14.00
CA ILE A 830 28.57 4.54 14.93
C ILE A 830 29.12 4.97 16.30
N VAL A 831 28.62 6.09 16.82
CA VAL A 831 29.08 6.67 18.11
C VAL A 831 28.07 6.48 19.23
N ALA A 832 26.80 6.23 18.90
CA ALA A 832 25.77 5.89 19.86
C ALA A 832 24.71 5.00 19.20
N ALA A 833 24.17 4.07 19.97
CA ALA A 833 23.13 3.15 19.52
C ALA A 833 22.26 2.75 20.71
N ARG A 834 20.97 2.56 20.47
CA ARG A 834 20.02 1.96 21.41
C ARG A 834 19.01 1.13 20.64
N GLU A 835 18.52 0.07 21.26
CA GLU A 835 17.44 -0.73 20.69
C GLU A 835 16.10 -0.03 20.92
N VAL A 836 15.27 -0.03 19.88
CA VAL A 836 13.93 0.53 19.89
C VAL A 836 12.94 -0.47 19.27
N ASN A 837 11.66 -0.30 19.57
CA ASN A 837 10.59 -1.06 18.94
C ASN A 837 10.22 -0.42 17.58
N ALA A 838 9.26 -1.00 16.86
CA ALA A 838 8.85 -0.45 15.56
C ALA A 838 8.16 0.93 15.63
N GLN A 839 7.71 1.34 16.82
CA GLN A 839 7.21 2.70 17.11
C GLN A 839 8.34 3.65 17.57
N GLU A 840 9.61 3.26 17.44
CA GLU A 840 10.80 4.01 17.84
C GLU A 840 10.92 4.25 19.36
N GLN A 841 10.13 3.53 20.17
CA GLN A 841 10.16 3.63 21.63
C GLN A 841 11.34 2.83 22.20
N PRO A 842 11.97 3.28 23.29
CA PRO A 842 13.11 2.58 23.88
C PRO A 842 12.80 1.14 24.29
N VAL A 843 13.67 0.20 23.90
CA VAL A 843 13.63 -1.21 24.32
C VAL A 843 14.81 -1.54 25.23
N GLY A 844 16.02 -1.14 24.84
CA GLY A 844 17.23 -1.47 25.59
C GLY A 844 18.48 -0.79 25.06
N SER A 845 19.62 -1.11 25.67
CA SER A 845 20.94 -0.71 25.17
C SER A 845 21.31 -1.48 23.90
N ALA A 846 22.22 -0.94 23.10
CA ALA A 846 22.82 -1.64 21.97
C ALA A 846 24.35 -1.63 22.09
N ASP A 847 24.99 -2.70 21.65
CA ASP A 847 26.44 -2.86 21.75
C ASP A 847 27.13 -2.23 20.53
N ILE A 848 28.10 -1.35 20.81
CA ILE A 848 28.99 -0.79 19.79
C ILE A 848 30.41 -1.28 20.06
N GLY A 849 31.06 -1.82 19.04
CA GLY A 849 32.47 -2.20 19.09
C GLY A 849 33.18 -1.74 17.83
N ASN A 850 34.29 -1.01 17.98
CA ASN A 850 35.08 -0.47 16.86
C ASN A 850 34.28 0.41 15.88
N GLY A 851 33.26 1.12 16.34
CA GLY A 851 32.41 1.95 15.49
C GLY A 851 31.33 1.18 14.72
N GLU A 852 31.10 -0.09 15.04
CA GLU A 852 30.09 -0.95 14.43
C GLU A 852 29.06 -1.38 15.47
N LEU A 853 27.80 -1.55 15.04
CA LEU A 853 26.75 -2.14 15.85
C LEU A 853 26.98 -3.66 15.85
N ARG A 854 27.08 -4.25 17.04
CA ARG A 854 27.23 -5.70 17.22
C ARG A 854 25.97 -6.26 17.84
N THR A 855 25.41 -7.29 17.21
CA THR A 855 24.11 -7.81 17.60
C THR A 855 23.95 -9.28 17.21
N SER A 856 22.79 -9.84 17.53
CA SER A 856 22.39 -11.19 17.15
C SER A 856 20.89 -11.26 16.91
N PHE A 857 20.45 -12.30 16.22
CA PHE A 857 19.05 -12.52 15.92
C PHE A 857 18.66 -13.95 16.27
N THR A 858 17.44 -14.12 16.78
CA THR A 858 16.76 -15.42 16.77
C THR A 858 15.99 -15.61 15.47
N ALA A 859 15.47 -16.82 15.27
CA ALA A 859 14.66 -17.17 14.10
C ALA A 859 13.58 -16.12 13.80
N TYR A 860 13.61 -15.60 12.56
CA TYR A 860 12.67 -14.62 12.01
C TYR A 860 12.50 -13.32 12.82
N GLN A 861 13.42 -13.01 13.72
CA GLN A 861 13.28 -11.89 14.64
C GLN A 861 13.46 -10.56 13.90
N PRO A 862 12.48 -9.63 13.96
CA PRO A 862 12.74 -8.24 13.65
C PRO A 862 13.45 -7.56 14.83
N ARG A 863 14.42 -6.68 14.53
CA ARG A 863 15.05 -5.79 15.53
C ARG A 863 15.19 -4.38 14.95
N THR A 864 15.12 -3.36 15.79
CA THR A 864 15.26 -1.95 15.36
C THR A 864 16.20 -1.20 16.28
N PHE A 865 17.07 -0.39 15.68
CA PHE A 865 18.07 0.38 16.40
C PHE A 865 17.97 1.86 16.01
N ALA A 866 18.03 2.74 17.00
CA ALA A 866 18.25 4.16 16.80
C ALA A 866 19.76 4.45 16.97
N LEU A 867 20.37 5.05 15.96
CA LEU A 867 21.82 5.17 15.80
C LEU A 867 22.23 6.64 15.63
N ARG A 868 23.44 6.99 16.06
CA ARG A 868 24.13 8.22 15.66
C ARG A 868 25.47 7.88 15.05
N LEU A 869 25.75 8.51 13.92
CA LEU A 869 27.04 8.42 13.26
C LEU A 869 27.92 9.59 13.68
N HIS A 870 29.23 9.37 13.65
CA HIS A 870 30.19 10.47 13.63
C HIS A 870 29.92 11.37 12.41
N PRO A 871 30.20 12.69 12.47
CA PRO A 871 30.11 13.56 11.31
C PRO A 871 30.80 12.96 10.07
N ALA A 872 30.16 13.14 8.91
CA ALA A 872 30.67 12.64 7.65
C ALA A 872 32.09 13.19 7.35
N PRO A 873 33.01 12.35 6.84
CA PRO A 873 34.36 12.79 6.49
C PRO A 873 34.36 13.75 5.30
N THR A 874 33.37 13.63 4.41
CA THR A 874 33.15 14.49 3.25
C THR A 874 31.84 15.22 3.40
N LYS A 875 31.84 16.53 3.14
CA LYS A 875 30.61 17.35 3.10
C LYS A 875 30.23 17.66 1.67
N LEU A 876 28.95 17.56 1.37
CA LEU A 876 28.40 17.88 0.06
C LEU A 876 27.92 19.33 0.00
N SER A 877 27.89 19.90 -1.20
CA SER A 877 27.37 21.24 -1.42
C SER A 877 25.87 21.28 -1.16
N ALA A 878 25.43 22.23 -0.34
CA ALA A 878 24.03 22.48 -0.09
C ALA A 878 23.42 23.39 -1.16
N VAL A 879 22.17 23.12 -1.52
CA VAL A 879 21.39 23.98 -2.41
C VAL A 879 21.16 25.35 -1.75
N LYS A 880 21.42 26.43 -2.49
CA LYS A 880 21.12 27.79 -2.02
C LYS A 880 20.02 28.38 -2.88
N SER A 881 18.95 28.81 -2.24
CA SER A 881 17.82 29.44 -2.91
C SER A 881 17.53 30.83 -2.34
N GLN A 882 17.11 31.74 -3.21
CA GLN A 882 16.63 33.07 -2.85
C GLN A 882 15.23 33.29 -3.44
N PRO A 883 14.19 33.41 -2.58
CA PRO A 883 12.86 33.77 -3.01
C PRO A 883 12.81 35.14 -3.70
N VAL A 884 12.00 35.23 -4.75
CA VAL A 884 11.76 36.45 -5.52
C VAL A 884 10.49 37.13 -5.02
N SER A 885 10.53 38.45 -4.84
CA SER A 885 9.35 39.23 -4.44
C SER A 885 8.41 39.43 -5.63
N LEU A 886 7.12 39.15 -5.43
CA LEU A 886 6.11 39.25 -6.47
C LEU A 886 5.04 40.32 -6.15
N PRO A 887 4.59 41.10 -7.15
CA PRO A 887 3.51 42.07 -6.99
C PRO A 887 2.14 41.38 -7.10
N TYR A 888 1.74 40.62 -6.07
CA TYR A 888 0.47 39.86 -6.08
C TYR A 888 -0.75 40.73 -6.35
N ASP A 889 -1.66 40.25 -7.20
CA ASP A 889 -2.82 41.00 -7.68
C ASP A 889 -4.15 40.21 -7.67
N LEU A 890 -4.12 38.94 -7.26
CA LEU A 890 -5.30 38.09 -7.10
C LEU A 890 -5.34 37.41 -5.72
N ALA A 891 -6.50 37.44 -5.08
CA ALA A 891 -6.80 36.62 -3.90
C ALA A 891 -7.24 35.22 -4.36
N GLY A 892 -6.27 34.33 -4.54
CA GLY A 892 -6.48 32.96 -4.99
C GLY A 892 -6.80 31.96 -3.87
N ALA A 893 -6.79 32.40 -2.61
CA ALA A 893 -7.16 31.57 -1.45
C ALA A 893 -8.25 32.24 -0.60
N SER A 894 -8.98 31.45 0.16
CA SER A 894 -10.00 31.93 1.11
C SER A 894 -10.01 31.11 2.39
N ASN A 895 -10.52 31.69 3.48
CA ASN A 895 -10.74 31.00 4.74
C ASN A 895 -12.07 30.25 4.74
N ASP A 896 -12.16 29.21 5.57
CA ASP A 896 -13.40 28.52 5.91
C ASP A 896 -14.61 29.45 6.08
N ASP A 897 -15.71 29.12 5.42
CA ASP A 897 -17.03 29.78 5.50
C ASP A 897 -17.00 31.28 5.18
N THR A 898 -16.01 31.74 4.40
CA THR A 898 -15.94 33.13 3.96
C THR A 898 -16.07 33.25 2.44
N LYS A 899 -17.01 34.09 2.00
CA LYS A 899 -17.24 34.35 0.58
C LYS A 899 -15.98 34.89 -0.10
N THR A 900 -15.60 34.29 -1.22
CA THR A 900 -14.45 34.73 -2.00
C THR A 900 -14.71 36.10 -2.63
N GLN A 901 -13.65 36.88 -2.79
CA GLN A 901 -13.70 38.21 -3.41
C GLN A 901 -13.02 38.17 -4.78
N ASN A 902 -13.54 38.94 -5.74
CA ASN A 902 -12.94 39.11 -7.07
C ASN A 902 -12.71 37.80 -7.86
N GLY A 903 -13.58 36.79 -7.67
CA GLY A 903 -13.61 35.57 -8.47
C GLY A 903 -12.71 34.42 -8.00
N GLY A 904 -11.99 34.54 -6.88
CA GLY A 904 -11.17 33.44 -6.36
C GLY A 904 -9.98 33.07 -7.27
N PHE A 905 -9.52 31.82 -7.20
CA PHE A 905 -8.41 31.30 -8.02
C PHE A 905 -8.79 31.21 -9.50
N ASP A 906 -9.98 30.66 -9.76
CA ASP A 906 -10.46 30.30 -11.10
C ASP A 906 -11.24 31.41 -11.82
N GLY A 907 -11.54 32.51 -11.14
CA GLY A 907 -12.33 33.62 -11.66
C GLY A 907 -13.86 33.44 -11.51
N THR A 908 -14.33 32.25 -11.12
CA THR A 908 -15.75 31.94 -10.87
C THR A 908 -16.13 31.99 -9.40
N GLY A 909 -15.14 31.95 -8.51
CA GLY A 909 -15.31 32.08 -7.08
C GLY A 909 -14.61 30.98 -6.29
N ASN A 910 -14.22 29.87 -6.92
CA ASN A 910 -13.53 28.80 -6.18
C ASN A 910 -12.10 29.22 -5.86
N ALA A 911 -11.60 28.79 -4.70
CA ALA A 911 -10.30 29.22 -4.20
C ALA A 911 -9.57 28.10 -3.48
N MET A 912 -8.26 28.27 -3.34
CA MET A 912 -7.44 27.38 -2.52
C MET A 912 -7.79 27.54 -1.02
N PRO A 913 -7.72 26.45 -0.24
CA PRO A 913 -7.94 26.46 1.20
C PRO A 913 -6.82 27.22 1.93
N ALA A 914 -7.12 28.40 2.48
CA ALA A 914 -6.12 29.26 3.10
C ALA A 914 -5.56 28.70 4.41
N GLU A 915 -6.34 27.90 5.14
CA GLU A 915 -5.95 27.19 6.36
C GLU A 915 -4.99 26.03 6.10
N MET A 916 -4.94 25.51 4.87
CA MET A 916 -4.01 24.45 4.44
C MET A 916 -2.78 24.97 3.70
N LEU A 917 -2.82 26.20 3.15
CA LEU A 917 -1.72 26.76 2.37
C LEU A 917 -0.65 27.40 3.28
N PRO A 918 0.58 26.85 3.36
CA PRO A 918 1.60 27.36 4.28
C PRO A 918 2.22 28.67 3.76
N SER A 919 2.75 29.48 4.68
CA SER A 919 3.50 30.70 4.30
C SER A 919 4.85 30.42 3.63
N LYS A 920 5.35 29.18 3.76
CA LYS A 920 6.59 28.72 3.15
C LYS A 920 6.42 27.30 2.65
N ILE A 921 6.93 27.03 1.46
CA ILE A 921 7.08 25.68 0.91
C ILE A 921 8.57 25.42 0.72
N THR A 922 9.02 24.23 1.09
CA THR A 922 10.37 23.76 0.74
C THR A 922 10.23 22.56 -0.15
N TYR A 923 10.72 22.69 -1.38
CA TYR A 923 10.72 21.64 -2.38
C TYR A 923 12.14 21.54 -2.91
N HIS A 924 12.79 20.38 -2.79
CA HIS A 924 14.16 20.17 -3.27
C HIS A 924 15.17 21.10 -2.57
N ASP A 925 15.00 21.39 -1.27
CA ASP A 925 15.71 22.45 -0.51
C ASP A 925 15.65 23.85 -1.15
N VAL A 926 14.76 24.03 -2.13
CA VAL A 926 14.35 25.33 -2.66
C VAL A 926 13.27 25.88 -1.76
N GLY A 927 13.57 26.97 -1.05
CA GLY A 927 12.61 27.68 -0.25
C GLY A 927 11.77 28.61 -1.12
N PHE A 928 10.45 28.53 -0.99
CA PHE A 928 9.49 29.47 -1.55
C PHE A 928 8.84 30.24 -0.40
N ASN A 929 8.75 31.57 -0.53
CA ASN A 929 7.96 32.40 0.35
C ASN A 929 6.63 32.68 -0.34
N LEU A 930 5.53 32.24 0.26
CA LEU A 930 4.19 32.53 -0.23
C LEU A 930 3.66 33.77 0.49
N ALA A 931 2.85 34.57 -0.21
CA ALA A 931 2.08 35.61 0.45
C ALA A 931 1.08 35.00 1.45
N PRO A 932 0.75 35.72 2.54
CA PRO A 932 -0.27 35.25 3.49
C PRO A 932 -1.58 34.90 2.78
N ALA A 933 -2.05 33.68 2.97
CA ALA A 933 -3.32 33.22 2.43
C ALA A 933 -4.46 33.69 3.34
N LYS A 934 -5.35 34.52 2.80
CA LYS A 934 -6.54 35.02 3.51
C LYS A 934 -7.58 35.53 2.53
N THR A 935 -8.85 35.42 2.89
CA THR A 935 -9.97 35.95 2.09
C THR A 935 -9.77 37.43 1.77
N GLY A 936 -9.84 37.74 0.47
CA GLY A 936 -9.72 39.09 -0.06
C GLY A 936 -8.29 39.67 -0.09
N GLN A 937 -7.27 38.94 0.37
CA GLN A 937 -5.88 39.38 0.29
C GLN A 937 -5.19 38.75 -0.92
N PRO A 938 -4.55 39.56 -1.80
CA PRO A 938 -3.79 39.03 -2.92
C PRO A 938 -2.63 38.14 -2.48
N ASN A 939 -2.59 36.92 -3.01
CA ASN A 939 -1.56 35.91 -2.77
C ASN A 939 -1.11 35.15 -4.03
N ALA A 940 -1.65 35.52 -5.19
CA ALA A 940 -1.25 35.02 -6.50
C ALA A 940 -1.05 36.20 -7.48
N LEU A 941 -0.16 35.99 -8.44
CA LEU A 941 0.09 36.91 -9.55
C LEU A 941 -0.49 36.34 -10.84
N VAL A 942 -1.39 37.07 -11.48
CA VAL A 942 -1.95 36.70 -12.79
C VAL A 942 -0.95 37.03 -13.89
N ALA A 943 -0.64 36.05 -14.76
CA ALA A 943 0.33 36.27 -15.84
C ALA A 943 -0.25 37.12 -16.99
N ARG A 944 0.15 38.39 -17.11
CA ARG A 944 -0.27 39.35 -18.15
C ARG A 944 0.90 39.89 -18.98
N GLY A 945 1.96 39.10 -19.12
CA GLY A 945 3.15 39.50 -19.87
C GLY A 945 4.15 40.38 -19.10
N GLN A 946 3.95 40.58 -17.79
CA GLN A 946 4.86 41.37 -16.95
C GLN A 946 6.28 40.77 -16.86
N THR A 947 7.25 41.64 -16.62
CA THR A 947 8.66 41.27 -16.37
C THR A 947 8.94 41.34 -14.88
N ILE A 948 9.55 40.28 -14.34
CA ILE A 948 9.96 40.13 -12.95
C ILE A 948 11.48 40.26 -12.88
N GLU A 949 11.96 41.14 -12.00
CA GLU A 949 13.39 41.28 -11.70
C GLU A 949 13.85 40.11 -10.82
N LEU A 950 14.96 39.48 -11.21
CA LEU A 950 15.59 38.41 -10.45
C LEU A 950 16.63 38.98 -9.48
N PRO A 951 16.84 38.35 -8.32
CA PRO A 951 17.88 38.73 -7.39
C PRO A 951 19.27 38.79 -8.03
N GLN A 952 20.11 39.71 -7.56
CA GLN A 952 21.51 39.74 -7.98
C GLN A 952 22.27 38.58 -7.33
N GLY A 953 22.90 37.73 -8.14
CA GLY A 953 23.68 36.59 -7.68
C GLY A 953 24.09 35.68 -8.82
N HIS A 954 24.81 34.61 -8.49
CA HIS A 954 25.08 33.52 -9.41
C HIS A 954 24.03 32.42 -9.15
N TYR A 955 23.06 32.30 -10.05
CA TYR A 955 22.03 31.26 -10.01
C TYR A 955 22.08 30.47 -11.31
N THR A 956 21.83 29.17 -11.22
CA THR A 956 21.81 28.24 -12.34
C THR A 956 20.39 27.84 -12.72
N ARG A 957 19.42 27.97 -11.79
CA ARG A 957 18.00 27.66 -12.03
C ARG A 957 17.07 28.71 -11.46
N ILE A 958 15.88 28.82 -12.05
CA ILE A 958 14.70 29.47 -11.48
C ILE A 958 13.64 28.39 -11.30
N TYR A 959 13.02 28.33 -10.13
CA TYR A 959 11.84 27.50 -9.92
C TYR A 959 10.60 28.40 -9.80
N ILE A 960 9.54 28.02 -10.50
CA ILE A 960 8.26 28.71 -10.50
C ILE A 960 7.22 27.81 -9.86
N LEU A 961 6.57 28.29 -8.81
CA LEU A 961 5.41 27.64 -8.20
C LEU A 961 4.14 28.23 -8.83
N ALA A 962 3.45 27.42 -9.62
CA ALA A 962 2.32 27.87 -10.43
C ALA A 962 1.27 26.77 -10.64
N ALA A 963 0.07 27.22 -10.98
CA ALA A 963 -0.98 26.38 -11.55
C ALA A 963 -1.84 27.23 -12.49
N SER A 964 -2.59 26.58 -13.38
CA SER A 964 -3.56 27.23 -14.23
C SER A 964 -4.97 27.10 -13.69
N ALA A 965 -5.87 27.93 -14.21
CA ALA A 965 -7.31 27.77 -14.10
C ALA A 965 -7.90 27.41 -15.48
N ASP A 966 -9.07 26.78 -15.47
CA ASP A 966 -9.82 26.38 -16.69
C ASP A 966 -9.00 25.44 -17.58
N GLY A 967 -8.47 24.37 -16.96
CA GLY A 967 -7.67 23.33 -17.61
C GLY A 967 -6.18 23.67 -17.73
N ASP A 968 -5.40 22.69 -18.20
CA ASP A 968 -3.96 22.85 -18.42
C ASP A 968 -3.68 23.90 -19.51
N GLN A 969 -2.66 24.73 -19.31
CA GLN A 969 -2.32 25.86 -20.17
C GLN A 969 -0.90 25.77 -20.70
N LYS A 970 -0.74 25.91 -22.02
CA LYS A 970 0.58 26.12 -22.63
C LYS A 970 1.05 27.54 -22.40
N ALA A 971 2.30 27.68 -21.99
CA ALA A 971 2.86 28.94 -21.53
C ALA A 971 4.28 29.14 -22.06
N SER A 972 4.56 30.36 -22.52
CA SER A 972 5.90 30.76 -22.94
C SER A 972 6.48 31.76 -21.95
N PHE A 973 7.46 31.31 -21.18
CA PHE A 973 8.29 32.16 -20.32
C PHE A 973 9.51 32.64 -21.10
N GLN A 974 10.06 33.78 -20.71
CA GLN A 974 11.29 34.29 -21.29
C GLN A 974 12.26 34.72 -20.19
N VAL A 975 13.40 34.05 -20.08
CA VAL A 975 14.50 34.45 -19.20
C VAL A 975 15.49 35.26 -20.03
N ASP A 976 15.62 36.55 -19.73
CA ASP A 976 16.31 37.53 -20.56
C ASP A 976 15.91 37.43 -22.05
N ASN A 977 16.71 36.76 -22.90
CA ASN A 977 16.43 36.55 -24.33
C ASN A 977 16.04 35.11 -24.67
N ALA A 978 16.14 34.16 -23.74
CA ALA A 978 15.84 32.75 -23.95
C ALA A 978 14.36 32.45 -23.66
N LYS A 979 13.69 31.79 -24.60
CA LYS A 979 12.29 31.37 -24.46
C LYS A 979 12.23 29.94 -23.92
N VAL A 980 11.34 29.70 -22.96
CA VAL A 980 11.07 28.38 -22.36
C VAL A 980 9.58 28.12 -22.39
N ASP A 981 9.18 27.04 -23.04
CA ASP A 981 7.78 26.63 -23.16
C ASP A 981 7.47 25.58 -22.09
N LEU A 982 6.41 25.81 -21.31
CA LEU A 982 5.96 24.97 -20.21
C LEU A 982 4.47 24.67 -20.34
N ASP A 983 4.07 23.45 -19.95
CA ASP A 983 2.67 23.04 -19.83
C ASP A 983 2.24 23.18 -18.36
N ILE A 984 1.64 24.33 -18.03
CA ILE A 984 1.17 24.65 -16.68
C ILE A 984 -0.11 23.88 -16.41
N GLN A 985 -0.13 23.08 -15.34
CA GLN A 985 -1.22 22.15 -15.04
C GLN A 985 -2.33 22.84 -14.25
N ASP A 986 -3.57 22.37 -14.46
CA ASP A 986 -4.77 22.86 -13.79
C ASP A 986 -4.68 22.63 -12.27
N TRP A 987 -5.12 23.63 -11.51
CA TRP A 987 -4.98 23.67 -10.05
C TRP A 987 -5.88 22.70 -9.29
N THR A 988 -6.84 22.05 -9.97
CA THR A 988 -7.83 21.16 -9.36
C THR A 988 -8.07 19.91 -10.21
N GLY A 989 -8.84 18.95 -9.68
CA GLY A 989 -9.19 17.70 -10.35
C GLY A 989 -8.25 16.54 -10.03
N PHE A 990 -8.15 15.58 -10.96
CA PHE A 990 -7.24 14.44 -10.81
C PHE A 990 -5.94 14.69 -11.59
N ILE A 991 -4.82 14.34 -10.98
CA ILE A 991 -3.49 14.39 -11.59
C ILE A 991 -3.03 13.01 -12.07
N GLY A 992 -3.72 11.94 -11.68
CA GLY A 992 -3.46 10.60 -12.16
C GLY A 992 -4.68 9.68 -12.00
N LEU A 993 -4.92 8.85 -13.00
CA LEU A 993 -5.93 7.80 -12.98
C LEU A 993 -5.42 6.60 -13.80
N TRP A 994 -5.68 5.38 -13.33
CA TRP A 994 -5.56 4.19 -14.18
C TRP A 994 -6.74 4.11 -15.16
N ASP A 995 -6.74 3.12 -16.05
CA ASP A 995 -7.81 2.89 -17.04
C ASP A 995 -9.20 2.94 -16.36
N THR A 996 -9.92 4.02 -16.63
CA THR A 996 -11.12 4.39 -15.85
C THR A 996 -12.37 3.99 -16.61
N ARG A 997 -13.23 3.23 -15.93
CA ARG A 997 -14.53 2.81 -16.46
C ARG A 997 -15.49 4.00 -16.44
N LEU A 998 -16.00 4.39 -17.60
CA LEU A 998 -16.97 5.45 -17.75
C LEU A 998 -18.37 4.89 -17.59
N TRP A 999 -19.16 5.52 -16.72
CA TRP A 999 -20.55 5.15 -16.44
C TRP A 999 -21.50 6.28 -16.81
N LYS A 1000 -22.75 5.94 -17.15
CA LYS A 1000 -23.82 6.89 -17.38
C LYS A 1000 -23.99 7.77 -16.14
N HIS A 1001 -23.90 9.08 -16.33
CA HIS A 1001 -23.90 10.05 -15.24
C HIS A 1001 -25.02 9.79 -14.23
N THR A 1002 -24.61 9.52 -13.00
CA THR A 1002 -25.41 9.74 -11.80
C THR A 1002 -25.20 11.20 -11.39
N PRO A 1003 -26.22 11.94 -10.91
CA PRO A 1003 -26.02 13.31 -10.46
C PRO A 1003 -24.93 13.38 -9.38
N GLU A 1004 -23.85 14.14 -9.63
CA GLU A 1004 -22.92 14.51 -8.56
C GLU A 1004 -23.72 15.28 -7.51
N HIS A 1005 -23.67 14.83 -6.25
CA HIS A 1005 -24.27 15.59 -5.16
C HIS A 1005 -23.33 16.75 -4.83
N ASP A 1006 -23.87 17.89 -4.42
CA ASP A 1006 -23.03 18.93 -3.84
C ASP A 1006 -22.61 18.47 -2.43
N TRP A 1007 -21.36 18.01 -2.31
CA TRP A 1007 -20.77 17.59 -1.03
C TRP A 1007 -20.13 18.74 -0.26
N ALA A 1008 -20.28 19.99 -0.71
CA ALA A 1008 -19.73 21.12 0.01
C ALA A 1008 -20.29 21.17 1.44
N ILE A 1009 -19.38 21.39 2.39
CA ILE A 1009 -19.64 21.38 3.83
C ILE A 1009 -19.06 22.63 4.47
N SER A 1010 -19.73 23.13 5.51
CA SER A 1010 -19.30 24.30 6.26
C SER A 1010 -18.35 23.87 7.38
N ALA A 1011 -17.13 24.39 7.46
CA ALA A 1011 -16.21 24.00 8.54
C ALA A 1011 -16.78 24.28 9.95
N ASN A 1012 -17.64 25.29 10.06
CA ASN A 1012 -18.26 25.71 11.32
C ASN A 1012 -19.64 25.10 11.59
N HIS A 1013 -20.24 24.37 10.63
CA HIS A 1013 -21.53 23.63 10.71
C HIS A 1013 -22.40 23.95 11.94
N ALA A 1014 -23.01 25.14 12.00
CA ALA A 1014 -23.70 25.61 13.20
C ALA A 1014 -25.00 24.85 13.56
N VAL A 1015 -25.57 24.07 12.63
CA VAL A 1015 -26.84 23.34 12.80
C VAL A 1015 -26.65 21.85 12.52
N TRP A 1016 -27.01 20.99 13.49
CA TRP A 1016 -27.10 19.53 13.34
C TRP A 1016 -28.48 19.04 13.79
N PRO A 1017 -29.13 18.11 13.07
CA PRO A 1017 -28.74 17.60 11.76
C PRO A 1017 -28.84 18.70 10.68
N PRO A 1018 -28.03 18.67 9.61
CA PRO A 1018 -28.19 19.61 8.50
C PRO A 1018 -29.57 19.40 7.85
N THR A 1019 -30.16 20.45 7.29
CA THR A 1019 -31.53 20.41 6.74
C THR A 1019 -31.69 19.44 5.57
N ASP A 1020 -30.58 19.09 4.93
CA ASP A 1020 -30.46 18.14 3.82
C ASP A 1020 -29.93 16.76 4.26
N LEU A 1021 -29.84 16.46 5.56
CA LEU A 1021 -29.25 15.19 6.05
C LEU A 1021 -29.87 13.96 5.39
N GLN A 1022 -31.20 13.94 5.23
CA GLN A 1022 -31.90 12.84 4.56
C GLN A 1022 -31.51 12.68 3.09
N GLN A 1023 -31.09 13.74 2.40
CA GLN A 1023 -30.57 13.66 1.04
C GLN A 1023 -29.13 13.17 1.05
N ARG A 1024 -28.30 13.64 1.99
CA ARG A 1024 -26.91 13.20 2.16
C ARG A 1024 -26.79 11.72 2.56
N GLU A 1025 -27.75 11.21 3.33
CA GLU A 1025 -27.80 9.81 3.76
C GLU A 1025 -28.39 8.86 2.69
N GLN A 1026 -28.95 9.37 1.59
CA GLN A 1026 -29.41 8.52 0.49
C GLN A 1026 -28.20 7.87 -0.17
N ARG A 1027 -28.17 6.52 -0.14
CA ARG A 1027 -27.13 5.76 -0.83
C ARG A 1027 -27.20 6.05 -2.33
N PRO A 1028 -26.11 6.51 -2.95
CA PRO A 1028 -26.08 6.70 -4.40
C PRO A 1028 -26.30 5.35 -5.10
N VAL A 1029 -26.94 5.38 -6.28
CA VAL A 1029 -27.18 4.19 -7.07
C VAL A 1029 -25.87 3.74 -7.69
N SER A 1030 -25.38 2.54 -7.34
CA SER A 1030 -24.23 1.94 -8.02
C SER A 1030 -24.53 1.74 -9.51
N PRO A 1031 -23.59 2.06 -10.41
CA PRO A 1031 -23.80 1.89 -11.84
C PRO A 1031 -24.00 0.40 -12.18
N ARG A 1032 -24.78 0.11 -13.22
CA ARG A 1032 -25.04 -1.26 -13.65
C ARG A 1032 -24.29 -1.63 -14.92
N TYR A 1033 -23.86 -2.88 -14.99
CA TYR A 1033 -23.27 -3.45 -16.20
C TYR A 1033 -24.20 -4.52 -16.79
N PRO A 1034 -24.42 -4.53 -18.12
CA PRO A 1034 -23.81 -3.63 -19.12
C PRO A 1034 -24.56 -2.30 -19.32
N GLU A 1035 -25.69 -2.07 -18.66
CA GLU A 1035 -26.66 -1.03 -19.05
C GLU A 1035 -26.14 0.41 -18.93
N ASP A 1036 -25.36 0.69 -17.89
CA ASP A 1036 -24.86 2.03 -17.58
C ASP A 1036 -23.38 2.22 -18.02
N TYR A 1037 -22.72 1.19 -18.56
CA TYR A 1037 -21.32 1.28 -19.00
C TYR A 1037 -21.18 1.99 -20.35
N LEU A 1038 -20.34 3.02 -20.42
CA LEU A 1038 -20.12 3.86 -21.62
C LEU A 1038 -18.81 3.56 -22.33
N GLY A 1039 -17.81 3.02 -21.63
CA GLY A 1039 -16.50 2.73 -22.21
C GLY A 1039 -15.37 2.77 -21.19
N LEU A 1040 -14.15 2.60 -21.68
CA LEU A 1040 -12.93 2.67 -20.88
C LEU A 1040 -12.09 3.85 -21.37
N GLN A 1041 -11.78 4.78 -20.48
CA GLN A 1041 -10.86 5.87 -20.75
C GLN A 1041 -9.44 5.43 -20.38
N PRO A 1042 -8.44 5.56 -21.28
CA PRO A 1042 -7.06 5.26 -20.95
C PRO A 1042 -6.58 6.06 -19.76
N GLY A 1043 -5.81 5.41 -18.89
CA GLY A 1043 -5.17 6.05 -17.75
C GLY A 1043 -4.14 7.11 -18.19
N TYR A 1044 -3.85 8.04 -17.28
CA TYR A 1044 -2.88 9.11 -17.47
C TYR A 1044 -2.29 9.53 -16.13
N ILE A 1045 -1.08 10.10 -16.16
CA ILE A 1045 -0.49 10.85 -15.04
C ILE A 1045 0.04 12.17 -15.60
N LYS A 1046 -0.35 13.29 -14.99
CA LYS A 1046 0.13 14.63 -15.36
C LYS A 1046 1.66 14.69 -15.17
N PRO A 1047 2.42 15.25 -16.12
CA PRO A 1047 3.88 15.18 -16.07
C PRO A 1047 4.52 16.15 -15.06
N ALA A 1048 3.85 17.25 -14.70
CA ALA A 1048 4.46 18.26 -13.83
C ALA A 1048 4.70 17.77 -12.40
N ASP A 1049 5.77 18.27 -11.80
CA ASP A 1049 6.12 17.99 -10.43
C ASP A 1049 5.19 18.71 -9.44
N LEU A 1050 4.87 18.03 -8.35
CA LEU A 1050 3.91 18.51 -7.34
C LEU A 1050 4.65 19.00 -6.09
N ALA A 1051 4.50 20.29 -5.76
CA ALA A 1051 5.14 20.90 -4.61
C ALA A 1051 4.22 21.02 -3.39
N TRP A 1052 2.91 21.12 -3.60
CA TRP A 1052 1.92 21.18 -2.53
C TRP A 1052 0.55 20.73 -3.05
N TYR A 1053 -0.25 20.15 -2.15
CA TYR A 1053 -1.63 19.78 -2.42
C TYR A 1053 -2.49 19.94 -1.15
N ALA A 1054 -3.80 20.04 -1.32
CA ALA A 1054 -4.80 19.94 -0.27
C ALA A 1054 -5.96 19.07 -0.73
N SER A 1055 -6.57 18.28 0.17
CA SER A 1055 -7.65 17.35 -0.17
C SER A 1055 -8.98 18.02 -0.53
N HIS A 1056 -9.07 19.35 -0.52
CA HIS A 1056 -10.26 20.09 -0.88
C HIS A 1056 -9.95 21.44 -1.52
N GLN A 1057 -11.00 22.07 -2.04
CA GLN A 1057 -11.04 23.46 -2.47
C GLN A 1057 -12.19 24.15 -1.74
N HIS A 1058 -12.18 25.49 -1.73
CA HIS A 1058 -13.32 26.27 -1.27
C HIS A 1058 -14.23 26.62 -2.45
N THR A 1059 -15.54 26.49 -2.26
CA THR A 1059 -16.54 27.03 -3.17
C THR A 1059 -16.56 28.56 -3.12
N ALA A 1060 -17.34 29.21 -3.98
CA ALA A 1060 -17.53 30.67 -3.96
C ALA A 1060 -18.04 31.20 -2.60
N GLU A 1061 -18.81 30.39 -1.88
CA GLU A 1061 -19.35 30.66 -0.55
C GLU A 1061 -18.33 30.42 0.58
N GLY A 1062 -17.17 29.84 0.27
CA GLY A 1062 -16.16 29.44 1.24
C GLY A 1062 -16.41 28.09 1.90
N LEU A 1063 -17.29 27.25 1.33
CA LEU A 1063 -17.55 25.90 1.84
C LEU A 1063 -16.45 24.94 1.36
N ASN A 1064 -16.08 23.97 2.20
CA ASN A 1064 -15.13 22.92 1.86
C ASN A 1064 -15.78 21.91 0.93
N GLU A 1065 -15.24 21.72 -0.27
CA GLU A 1065 -15.65 20.65 -1.19
C GLU A 1065 -14.66 19.47 -1.06
N PRO A 1066 -14.99 18.42 -0.28
CA PRO A 1066 -14.04 17.37 0.04
C PRO A 1066 -13.65 16.56 -1.19
N TYR A 1067 -12.38 16.14 -1.25
CA TYR A 1067 -11.79 15.38 -2.35
C TYR A 1067 -11.86 16.07 -3.73
N ARG A 1068 -12.11 17.38 -3.77
CA ARG A 1068 -11.72 18.25 -4.90
C ARG A 1068 -10.37 18.88 -4.58
N TYR A 1069 -9.32 18.18 -4.93
CA TYR A 1069 -7.98 18.61 -4.56
C TYR A 1069 -7.61 19.98 -5.12
N SER A 1070 -6.83 20.74 -4.35
CA SER A 1070 -6.09 21.90 -4.82
C SER A 1070 -4.62 21.54 -4.98
N TYR A 1071 -3.95 22.02 -6.03
CA TYR A 1071 -2.55 21.70 -6.33
C TYR A 1071 -1.71 22.93 -6.65
N LEU A 1072 -0.44 22.84 -6.28
CA LEU A 1072 0.61 23.72 -6.78
C LEU A 1072 1.74 22.88 -7.37
N PHE A 1073 2.03 23.16 -8.64
CA PHE A 1073 3.08 22.51 -9.38
C PHE A 1073 4.33 23.38 -9.41
N VAL A 1074 5.46 22.74 -9.58
CA VAL A 1074 6.76 23.39 -9.62
C VAL A 1074 7.43 23.14 -10.96
N TYR A 1075 7.96 24.22 -11.55
CA TYR A 1075 8.56 24.21 -12.86
C TYR A 1075 9.99 24.76 -12.78
N PRO A 1076 11.01 23.92 -12.98
CA PRO A 1076 12.39 24.37 -13.10
C PRO A 1076 12.64 25.01 -14.48
N ILE A 1077 13.42 26.08 -14.50
CA ILE A 1077 13.94 26.74 -15.70
C ILE A 1077 15.44 26.94 -15.53
N GLU A 1078 16.24 26.33 -16.40
CA GLU A 1078 17.68 26.54 -16.47
C GLU A 1078 18.03 27.96 -16.92
N VAL A 1079 19.03 28.57 -16.27
CA VAL A 1079 19.47 29.93 -16.57
C VAL A 1079 20.99 30.05 -16.61
N SER A 1080 21.49 30.95 -17.46
CA SER A 1080 22.90 31.32 -17.43
C SER A 1080 23.22 32.12 -16.16
N GLY A 1081 24.32 31.79 -15.48
CA GLY A 1081 24.81 32.52 -14.31
C GLY A 1081 24.89 34.02 -14.58
N GLY A 1082 23.95 34.80 -14.02
CA GLY A 1082 23.80 36.24 -14.26
C GLY A 1082 22.48 36.67 -14.92
N ALA A 1083 21.51 35.76 -15.10
CA ALA A 1083 20.17 36.11 -15.56
C ALA A 1083 19.52 37.20 -14.67
N LYS A 1084 18.91 38.20 -15.31
CA LYS A 1084 18.40 39.38 -14.59
C LYS A 1084 16.88 39.47 -14.56
N THR A 1085 16.23 38.95 -15.60
CA THR A 1085 14.80 39.15 -15.79
C THR A 1085 14.09 37.88 -16.20
N LEU A 1086 12.88 37.69 -15.68
CA LEU A 1086 11.94 36.67 -16.12
C LEU A 1086 10.66 37.35 -16.58
N LYS A 1087 10.36 37.26 -17.87
CA LYS A 1087 9.09 37.70 -18.44
C LYS A 1087 8.08 36.56 -18.43
N LEU A 1088 6.95 36.80 -17.79
CA LEU A 1088 5.84 35.87 -17.66
C LEU A 1088 5.03 35.80 -18.97
N PRO A 1089 4.29 34.70 -19.22
CA PRO A 1089 3.39 34.62 -20.37
C PRO A 1089 2.27 35.67 -20.28
N ASN A 1090 1.70 36.04 -21.43
CA ASN A 1090 0.46 36.82 -21.48
C ASN A 1090 -0.73 35.86 -21.56
N ASN A 1091 -1.05 35.22 -20.43
CA ASN A 1091 -2.14 34.25 -20.31
C ASN A 1091 -2.78 34.42 -18.92
N ASP A 1092 -3.94 35.06 -18.89
CA ASP A 1092 -4.68 35.41 -17.67
C ASP A 1092 -5.34 34.22 -16.98
N LYS A 1093 -5.08 32.98 -17.42
CA LYS A 1093 -5.42 31.74 -16.73
C LYS A 1093 -4.28 31.20 -15.86
N ILE A 1094 -3.06 31.70 -16.01
CA ILE A 1094 -1.90 31.24 -15.24
C ILE A 1094 -1.78 32.06 -13.95
N ARG A 1095 -1.57 31.36 -12.83
CA ARG A 1095 -1.38 31.93 -11.50
C ARG A 1095 0.00 31.56 -10.98
N ILE A 1096 0.81 32.56 -10.66
CA ILE A 1096 2.13 32.37 -10.04
C ILE A 1096 2.02 32.70 -8.56
N LEU A 1097 2.35 31.75 -7.69
CA LEU A 1097 2.28 31.96 -6.24
C LEU A 1097 3.64 32.28 -5.64
N ALA A 1098 4.72 31.72 -6.20
CA ALA A 1098 6.07 32.01 -5.77
C ALA A 1098 7.09 31.74 -6.88
N ILE A 1099 8.24 32.39 -6.80
CA ILE A 1099 9.41 32.15 -7.65
C ILE A 1099 10.65 32.15 -6.77
N SER A 1100 11.61 31.27 -7.03
CA SER A 1100 12.91 31.25 -6.35
C SER A 1100 14.05 31.07 -7.32
N SER A 1101 15.11 31.85 -7.16
CA SER A 1101 16.38 31.71 -7.89
C SER A 1101 17.32 30.81 -7.10
N VAL A 1102 17.96 29.85 -7.75
CA VAL A 1102 18.67 28.74 -7.09
C VAL A 1102 20.06 28.56 -7.68
N ASP A 1103 21.05 28.49 -6.81
CA ASP A 1103 22.39 27.96 -7.09
C ASP A 1103 22.35 26.47 -6.76
N ALA A 1104 22.06 25.67 -7.79
CA ALA A 1104 21.77 24.25 -7.66
C ALA A 1104 23.00 23.37 -7.90
N ASN A 1105 22.91 22.11 -7.45
CA ASN A 1105 23.89 21.08 -7.77
C ASN A 1105 23.88 20.75 -9.28
N PRO A 1106 24.92 20.07 -9.78
CA PRO A 1106 24.91 19.52 -11.14
C PRO A 1106 23.61 18.75 -11.43
N GLU A 1107 23.05 18.95 -12.62
CA GLU A 1107 21.80 18.33 -13.03
C GLU A 1107 21.85 16.81 -12.94
N LEU A 1108 20.75 16.23 -12.47
CA LEU A 1108 20.54 14.81 -12.37
C LEU A 1108 19.12 14.48 -12.85
N ASP A 1109 19.04 13.68 -13.91
CA ASP A 1109 17.78 13.16 -14.42
C ASP A 1109 17.68 11.67 -14.13
N ALA A 1110 16.51 11.20 -13.70
CA ALA A 1110 16.25 9.77 -13.67
C ALA A 1110 16.32 9.22 -15.11
N ALA A 1111 17.25 8.29 -15.35
CA ALA A 1111 17.40 7.65 -16.66
C ALA A 1111 16.40 6.50 -16.85
N GLN A 1112 15.48 6.29 -15.91
CA GLN A 1112 14.36 5.37 -16.03
C GLN A 1112 13.15 5.95 -15.31
N SER A 1113 11.95 5.51 -15.68
CA SER A 1113 10.73 5.86 -14.93
C SER A 1113 10.81 5.32 -13.51
N LEU A 1114 10.62 6.19 -12.52
CA LEU A 1114 10.63 5.82 -11.09
C LEU A 1114 9.25 5.37 -10.59
N TYR A 1115 8.19 5.74 -11.30
CA TYR A 1115 6.81 5.35 -11.08
C TYR A 1115 6.14 5.09 -12.44
N ASP A 1116 4.98 4.42 -12.45
CA ASP A 1116 4.27 4.12 -13.69
C ASP A 1116 3.92 5.41 -14.44
N THR A 1117 4.11 5.44 -15.75
CA THR A 1117 3.74 6.61 -16.59
C THR A 1117 2.50 6.35 -17.43
N LEU A 1118 1.95 5.12 -17.37
CA LEU A 1118 0.80 4.62 -18.13
C LEU A 1118 0.95 4.72 -19.66
N ASN A 1119 2.14 5.06 -20.15
CA ASN A 1119 2.53 4.92 -21.54
C ASN A 1119 2.87 3.45 -21.80
N GLY A 1120 1.86 2.63 -22.14
CA GLY A 1120 2.01 1.17 -22.24
C GLY A 1120 3.24 0.70 -23.04
N THR A 1121 3.85 -0.40 -22.59
CA THR A 1121 5.07 -0.98 -23.15
C THR A 1121 4.84 -1.91 -24.35
N ALA A 1122 3.58 -2.24 -24.65
CA ALA A 1122 3.22 -3.05 -25.79
C ALA A 1122 3.42 -2.27 -27.12
N PRO A 1123 3.84 -2.94 -28.21
CA PRO A 1123 3.95 -2.29 -29.50
C PRO A 1123 2.59 -1.68 -29.91
N PRO A 1124 2.55 -0.42 -30.38
CA PRO A 1124 1.32 0.26 -30.72
C PRO A 1124 0.55 -0.56 -31.77
N ASN A 1125 -0.77 -0.68 -31.58
CA ASN A 1125 -1.62 -1.35 -32.54
C ASN A 1125 -1.44 -0.68 -33.92
N PRO A 1126 -1.09 -1.43 -34.99
CA PRO A 1126 -0.95 -0.85 -36.33
C PRO A 1126 -2.19 -0.06 -36.78
N ALA A 1127 -3.38 -0.38 -36.25
CA ALA A 1127 -4.65 0.29 -36.53
C ALA A 1127 -4.85 1.64 -35.80
N MET A 1128 -4.00 2.02 -34.83
CA MET A 1128 -4.13 3.27 -34.05
C MET A 1128 -3.21 4.41 -34.53
N LYS A 1129 -2.53 4.27 -35.67
CA LYS A 1129 -1.65 5.34 -36.21
C LYS A 1129 -2.37 6.63 -36.64
N THR A 1130 -3.70 6.73 -36.52
CA THR A 1130 -4.47 7.87 -37.03
C THR A 1130 -5.13 8.76 -35.97
N ALA A 1131 -4.83 8.60 -34.68
CA ALA A 1131 -5.32 9.53 -33.66
C ALA A 1131 -4.35 9.61 -32.46
N ARG A 1132 -3.32 10.43 -32.59
CA ARG A 1132 -2.61 11.08 -31.48
C ARG A 1132 -2.30 12.50 -31.89
#